data_AF-A0A972V3L6-F1
#
_entry.id   AF-A0A972V3L6-F1
#
_cell.length_a   1.000
_cell.length_b   1.000
_cell.length_c   1.000
_cell.angle_alpha   90.00
_cell.angle_beta   90.00
_cell.angle_gamma   90.00
#
_symmetry.space_group_name_H-M   'P 1'
#
loop_
_entity.id
_entity.type
_entity.pdbx_description
1 polymer ?
#
loop_
_entity_poly.entity_id
_entity_poly.type
_entity_poly.pdbx_seq_one_letter_code
_entity_poly.pdbx_strand_id
1 'polypeptide(L)'
;MSNPITYAQLLETNNLIQACNDETYWLCVTRTVQESKLFPVPAYMLLSYLMVYYRYPELLRKIETSMRAEDIGDRSRNMGIKTQASHLAWCLPGFYLLARELLISMGLIRPQDGVEDIVYLMDFWKRHQLSWHRNDGHISNKEFGHRSQILPERRLQVFEADLFDCRQGDALHEAALKFTATVSQYIFLIHCESRIGLANTGPYKFGDNRELLVRDFMDLSEGDYPWMDGVATDVPYNNLTIPMVVEDCHFYLVDDWASFESEPEFKAEKVVGVGLYTSDTLSEGYMPVGMGSADELTRTFQDLNDVVKDASARLWKRIAGWSRAEMMDAGAITYFSVVKDLAHIAGVYEHDDWMTIDERAERFRPILNDEYGRDGLGELLGSMTNPGQQMNEYSMMQHSNKPQRMFSHIPYSILTDGDYTATCGPLRPGTNHMTPKTGKYRTTRGLLYLDEYNRVARGFTPKVCEDKFRFLDETWVKYNYDTPLADELYRAEQEESRTLKGKGAGLKRADLGAPTSPIASDPLPGNSVILHGLAIKKLGTAAVIANVLGVGADEVTSALDAAVASGHAVVVKDAFMLTPAGQQALDTAYPTMFADLRSNSAFVSAYDRFEVVNRDLKQLITDWQTIEIAGTRVPNDHSNKDYDDGIIDRLGTLHEQAEGGLGALAAPEPRLARYTERLLAALEKAEEGETEFV
;
A
#
# COMPACT_ATOMS: atom_id res chain seq x y z
N MET A 1 42.79 -13.16 6.66
CA MET A 1 43.16 -12.21 5.60
C MET A 1 42.00 -12.19 4.64
N SER A 2 41.30 -11.05 4.51
CA SER A 2 40.21 -10.92 3.54
C SER A 2 40.77 -11.11 2.13
N ASN A 3 39.99 -11.76 1.26
CA ASN A 3 40.35 -11.82 -0.15
C ASN A 3 40.24 -10.40 -0.74
N PRO A 4 41.25 -9.93 -1.50
CA PRO A 4 41.17 -8.61 -2.11
C PRO A 4 39.97 -8.53 -3.06
N ILE A 5 39.27 -7.39 -3.04
CA ILE A 5 38.12 -7.14 -3.91
C ILE A 5 38.57 -7.23 -5.37
N THR A 6 37.89 -8.07 -6.14
CA THR A 6 38.17 -8.23 -7.56
C THR A 6 37.50 -7.14 -8.40
N TYR A 7 38.03 -6.90 -9.60
CA TYR A 7 37.42 -5.98 -10.56
C TYR A 7 35.96 -6.36 -10.88
N ALA A 8 35.67 -7.67 -11.02
CA ALA A 8 34.32 -8.15 -11.29
C ALA A 8 33.34 -7.86 -10.14
N GLN A 9 33.76 -8.09 -8.88
CA GLN A 9 32.94 -7.76 -7.71
C GLN A 9 32.66 -6.27 -7.60
N LEU A 10 33.66 -5.43 -7.90
CA LEU A 10 33.51 -3.98 -7.86
C LEU A 10 32.56 -3.48 -8.96
N LEU A 11 32.65 -4.04 -10.17
CA LEU A 11 31.72 -3.77 -11.26
C LEU A 11 30.28 -4.14 -10.88
N GLU A 12 30.08 -5.35 -10.35
CA GLU A 12 28.78 -5.83 -9.92
C GLU A 12 28.21 -4.96 -8.78
N THR A 13 29.01 -4.65 -7.77
CA THR A 13 28.57 -3.84 -6.63
C THR A 13 28.17 -2.43 -7.07
N ASN A 14 28.96 -1.77 -7.92
CA ASN A 14 28.59 -0.46 -8.47
C ASN A 14 27.34 -0.53 -9.37
N ASN A 15 27.13 -1.64 -10.10
CA ASN A 15 25.90 -1.84 -10.86
C ASN A 15 24.68 -1.97 -9.95
N LEU A 16 24.77 -2.72 -8.87
CA LEU A 16 23.69 -2.86 -7.88
C LEU A 16 23.41 -1.52 -7.16
N ILE A 17 24.45 -0.74 -6.82
CA ILE A 17 24.28 0.62 -6.27
C ILE A 17 23.52 1.51 -7.25
N GLN A 18 23.86 1.44 -8.55
CA GLN A 18 23.17 2.21 -9.59
C GLN A 18 21.71 1.78 -9.74
N ALA A 19 21.41 0.49 -9.67
CA ALA A 19 20.02 0.00 -9.69
C ALA A 19 19.21 0.57 -8.51
N CYS A 20 19.76 0.51 -7.29
CA CYS A 20 19.14 1.10 -6.11
C CYS A 20 19.00 2.63 -6.21
N ASN A 21 19.99 3.32 -6.81
CA ASN A 21 19.95 4.76 -7.04
C ASN A 21 18.73 5.17 -7.87
N ASP A 22 18.52 4.48 -8.99
CA ASP A 22 17.47 4.81 -9.92
C ASP A 22 16.08 4.51 -9.34
N GLU A 23 15.94 3.38 -8.64
CA GLU A 23 14.69 3.02 -7.97
C GLU A 23 14.37 3.94 -6.78
N THR A 24 15.35 4.21 -5.91
CA THR A 24 15.12 5.06 -4.72
C THR A 24 14.67 6.46 -5.12
N TYR A 25 15.28 7.06 -6.15
CA TYR A 25 14.86 8.38 -6.60
C TYR A 25 13.42 8.37 -7.12
N TRP A 26 13.07 7.40 -7.97
CA TRP A 26 11.72 7.28 -8.52
C TRP A 26 10.67 7.11 -7.41
N LEU A 27 10.93 6.25 -6.43
CA LEU A 27 10.05 6.05 -5.28
C LEU A 27 9.89 7.34 -4.44
N CYS A 28 10.97 8.09 -4.21
CA CYS A 28 10.93 9.32 -3.43
C CYS A 28 10.21 10.48 -4.14
N VAL A 29 10.35 10.65 -5.45
CA VAL A 29 9.75 11.79 -6.17
C VAL A 29 8.29 11.60 -6.58
N THR A 30 7.84 10.35 -6.68
CA THR A 30 6.43 10.01 -7.00
C THR A 30 5.52 10.02 -5.76
N ARG A 31 6.07 10.34 -4.59
CA ARG A 31 5.40 10.23 -3.30
C ARG A 31 5.62 11.51 -2.47
N THR A 32 4.62 11.89 -1.70
CA THR A 32 4.69 13.09 -0.85
C THR A 32 5.44 12.80 0.44
N VAL A 33 6.39 13.67 0.82
CA VAL A 33 7.06 13.60 2.13
C VAL A 33 6.02 13.79 3.23
N GLN A 34 5.95 12.84 4.17
CA GLN A 34 5.06 12.94 5.34
C GLN A 34 5.78 13.63 6.49
N GLU A 35 5.21 14.74 6.96
CA GLU A 35 5.51 15.28 8.28
C GLU A 35 4.49 14.75 9.29
N SER A 36 4.98 14.15 10.35
CA SER A 36 4.18 13.77 11.50
C SER A 36 4.04 14.92 12.48
N LYS A 37 2.87 15.02 13.13
CA LYS A 37 2.67 15.90 14.30
C LYS A 37 2.91 15.17 15.63
N LEU A 38 3.04 13.85 15.60
CA LEU A 38 3.17 13.01 16.80
C LEU A 38 4.60 12.53 17.03
N PHE A 39 5.31 12.14 15.96
CA PHE A 39 6.66 11.61 16.00
C PHE A 39 7.65 12.51 15.25
N PRO A 40 8.92 12.57 15.67
CA PRO A 40 9.96 13.30 14.95
C PRO A 40 10.47 12.48 13.76
N VAL A 41 9.60 12.19 12.77
CA VAL A 41 9.83 11.23 11.68
C VAL A 41 11.14 11.44 10.95
N PRO A 42 11.46 12.63 10.42
CA PRO A 42 12.70 12.81 9.69
C PRO A 42 13.94 12.56 10.55
N ALA A 43 13.92 12.99 11.82
CA ALA A 43 15.02 12.82 12.74
C ALA A 43 15.26 11.36 13.12
N TYR A 44 14.20 10.60 13.42
CA TYR A 44 14.37 9.18 13.75
C TYR A 44 14.78 8.36 12.52
N MET A 45 14.38 8.77 11.31
CA MET A 45 14.79 8.09 10.06
C MET A 45 16.30 8.23 9.86
N LEU A 46 16.84 9.44 10.00
CA LEU A 46 18.29 9.67 9.93
C LEU A 46 19.04 8.90 11.03
N LEU A 47 18.50 8.83 12.25
CA LEU A 47 19.07 8.02 13.32
C LEU A 47 19.08 6.54 12.93
N SER A 48 17.99 6.03 12.35
CA SER A 48 17.89 4.63 11.89
C SER A 48 18.94 4.31 10.82
N TYR A 49 19.18 5.22 9.87
CA TYR A 49 20.19 5.05 8.84
C TYR A 49 21.58 4.89 9.46
N LEU A 50 21.93 5.73 10.44
CA LEU A 50 23.20 5.58 11.15
C LEU A 50 23.32 4.20 11.82
N MET A 51 22.25 3.68 12.45
CA MET A 51 22.26 2.32 13.01
C MET A 51 22.45 1.25 11.94
N VAL A 52 21.79 1.41 10.78
CA VAL A 52 21.92 0.51 9.64
C VAL A 52 23.38 0.43 9.17
N TYR A 53 24.04 1.57 8.93
CA TYR A 53 25.45 1.60 8.50
C TYR A 53 26.36 0.85 9.47
N TYR A 54 26.16 1.05 10.77
CA TYR A 54 27.02 0.52 11.82
C TYR A 54 26.75 -0.94 12.20
N ARG A 55 25.55 -1.47 11.94
CA ARG A 55 25.14 -2.81 12.44
C ARG A 55 24.81 -3.81 11.35
N TYR A 56 24.19 -3.41 10.23
CA TYR A 56 23.74 -4.38 9.22
C TYR A 56 24.83 -5.34 8.72
N PRO A 57 26.05 -4.90 8.38
CA PRO A 57 27.07 -5.81 7.85
C PRO A 57 27.35 -6.99 8.80
N GLU A 58 27.53 -6.72 10.09
CA GLU A 58 27.78 -7.75 11.08
C GLU A 58 26.54 -8.57 11.43
N LEU A 59 25.35 -7.97 11.46
CA LEU A 59 24.09 -8.71 11.68
C LEU A 59 23.81 -9.69 10.54
N LEU A 60 24.03 -9.28 9.30
CA LEU A 60 23.89 -10.14 8.13
C LEU A 60 24.96 -11.26 8.14
N ARG A 61 26.20 -10.97 8.54
CA ARG A 61 27.23 -12.02 8.76
C ARG A 61 26.81 -13.01 9.85
N LYS A 62 26.26 -12.52 10.96
CA LYS A 62 25.72 -13.35 12.04
C LYS A 62 24.62 -14.28 11.52
N ILE A 63 23.69 -13.76 10.72
CA ILE A 63 22.63 -14.55 10.07
C ILE A 63 23.23 -15.66 9.19
N GLU A 64 24.20 -15.33 8.33
CA GLU A 64 24.85 -16.30 7.43
C GLU A 64 25.73 -17.34 8.13
N THR A 65 26.02 -17.19 9.43
CA THR A 65 26.63 -18.28 10.22
C THR A 65 25.70 -19.46 10.43
N SER A 66 24.38 -19.25 10.31
CA SER A 66 23.34 -20.26 10.51
C SER A 66 22.63 -20.62 9.21
N MET A 67 22.31 -19.63 8.37
CA MET A 67 21.52 -19.85 7.16
C MET A 67 21.90 -18.87 6.05
N ARG A 68 22.09 -19.39 4.83
CA ARG A 68 22.47 -18.57 3.67
C ARG A 68 21.33 -17.65 3.24
N ALA A 69 21.66 -16.51 2.63
CA ALA A 69 20.67 -15.58 2.09
C ALA A 69 19.65 -16.25 1.14
N GLU A 70 20.11 -17.19 0.30
CA GLU A 70 19.27 -17.94 -0.65
C GLU A 70 18.28 -18.88 0.07
N ASP A 71 18.72 -19.52 1.16
CA ASP A 71 17.88 -20.42 1.96
C ASP A 71 16.79 -19.63 2.69
N ILE A 72 17.12 -18.42 3.14
CA ILE A 72 16.16 -17.52 3.75
C ILE A 72 15.15 -17.05 2.70
N GLY A 73 15.59 -16.61 1.52
CA GLY A 73 14.70 -16.14 0.47
C GLY A 73 13.75 -17.25 -0.03
N ASP A 74 14.22 -18.49 -0.16
CA ASP A 74 13.34 -19.64 -0.48
C ASP A 74 12.23 -19.85 0.57
N ARG A 75 12.54 -19.69 1.87
CA ARG A 75 11.56 -19.80 2.96
C ARG A 75 10.59 -18.63 2.96
N SER A 76 11.09 -17.40 2.80
CA SER A 76 10.33 -16.14 2.83
C SER A 76 9.13 -16.12 1.87
N ARG A 77 9.18 -16.89 0.78
CA ARG A 77 8.09 -17.00 -0.20
C ARG A 77 6.81 -17.66 0.32
N ASN A 78 6.88 -18.34 1.46
CA ASN A 78 5.78 -19.11 2.03
C ASN A 78 5.19 -18.44 3.28
N MET A 79 5.52 -17.18 3.54
CA MET A 79 5.12 -16.47 4.76
C MET A 79 4.92 -14.97 4.54
N GLY A 80 3.97 -14.39 5.27
CA GLY A 80 3.63 -12.97 5.30
C GLY A 80 4.30 -12.25 6.48
N ILE A 81 5.63 -12.25 6.53
CA ILE A 81 6.43 -11.55 7.58
C ILE A 81 7.32 -10.45 6.96
N LYS A 82 8.17 -9.77 7.75
CA LYS A 82 9.06 -8.67 7.29
C LYS A 82 10.25 -9.12 6.43
N THR A 83 9.93 -9.88 5.40
CA THR A 83 10.80 -10.33 4.31
C THR A 83 10.18 -10.03 2.94
N GLN A 84 9.13 -9.19 2.90
CA GLN A 84 8.45 -8.74 1.67
C GLN A 84 9.23 -7.62 0.95
N ALA A 85 8.73 -7.21 -0.22
CA ALA A 85 9.34 -6.22 -1.11
C ALA A 85 9.79 -4.94 -0.38
N SER A 86 8.92 -4.29 0.41
CA SER A 86 9.27 -3.07 1.15
C SER A 86 10.53 -3.22 2.01
N HIS A 87 10.70 -4.35 2.67
CA HIS A 87 11.80 -4.65 3.58
C HIS A 87 13.08 -5.01 2.86
N LEU A 88 12.96 -5.92 1.89
CA LEU A 88 14.11 -6.60 1.30
C LEU A 88 14.48 -6.02 -0.07
N ALA A 89 13.51 -5.61 -0.90
CA ALA A 89 13.79 -5.07 -2.23
C ALA A 89 14.36 -3.66 -2.13
N TRP A 90 13.79 -2.82 -1.27
CA TRP A 90 14.25 -1.44 -1.10
C TRP A 90 14.92 -1.14 0.25
N CYS A 91 14.29 -1.40 1.41
CA CYS A 91 14.82 -0.92 2.69
C CYS A 91 16.23 -1.47 3.01
N LEU A 92 16.49 -2.77 2.79
CA LEU A 92 17.79 -3.37 3.10
C LEU A 92 18.97 -2.64 2.43
N PRO A 93 19.04 -2.56 1.09
CA PRO A 93 20.13 -1.83 0.43
C PRO A 93 19.96 -0.31 0.56
N GLY A 94 18.72 0.20 0.42
CA GLY A 94 18.41 1.62 0.37
C GLY A 94 18.80 2.34 1.66
N PHE A 95 18.45 1.80 2.84
CA PHE A 95 18.79 2.43 4.11
C PHE A 95 20.29 2.42 4.37
N TYR A 96 21.00 1.37 3.96
CA TYR A 96 22.46 1.33 4.09
C TYR A 96 23.15 2.35 3.17
N LEU A 97 22.69 2.45 1.92
CA LEU A 97 23.23 3.42 0.96
C LEU A 97 22.91 4.87 1.36
N LEU A 98 21.72 5.13 1.89
CA LEU A 98 21.34 6.44 2.43
C LEU A 98 22.17 6.81 3.65
N ALA A 99 22.42 5.86 4.55
CA ALA A 99 23.29 6.08 5.70
C ALA A 99 24.73 6.40 5.29
N ARG A 100 25.24 5.67 4.31
CA ARG A 100 26.56 5.92 3.74
C ARG A 100 26.63 7.31 3.10
N GLU A 101 25.63 7.71 2.32
CA GLU A 101 25.60 9.04 1.70
C GLU A 101 25.48 10.17 2.74
N LEU A 102 24.71 9.96 3.82
CA LEU A 102 24.65 10.88 4.96
C LEU A 102 26.03 11.09 5.61
N LEU A 103 26.79 10.01 5.83
CA LEU A 103 28.13 10.11 6.41
C LEU A 103 29.15 10.74 5.44
N ILE A 104 29.01 10.50 4.13
CA ILE A 104 29.81 11.15 3.08
C ILE A 104 29.53 12.66 3.05
N SER A 105 28.26 13.07 3.09
CA SER A 105 27.90 14.49 3.06
C SER A 105 28.39 15.25 4.29
N MET A 106 28.49 14.57 5.44
CA MET A 106 29.12 15.10 6.66
C MET A 106 30.65 15.09 6.63
N GLY A 107 31.28 14.51 5.60
CA GLY A 107 32.74 14.38 5.49
C GLY A 107 33.38 13.41 6.48
N LEU A 108 32.59 12.49 7.05
CA LEU A 108 33.06 11.53 8.06
C LEU A 108 33.67 10.27 7.42
N ILE A 109 33.23 9.92 6.22
CA ILE A 109 33.76 8.81 5.43
C ILE A 109 33.91 9.23 3.96
N ARG A 110 34.74 8.50 3.21
CA ARG A 110 34.87 8.64 1.75
C ARG A 110 34.06 7.55 1.05
N PRO A 111 33.77 7.68 -0.25
CA PRO A 111 33.02 6.65 -0.99
C PRO A 111 33.65 5.24 -0.94
N GLN A 112 34.96 5.14 -0.81
CA GLN A 112 35.63 3.84 -0.70
C GLN A 112 35.69 3.25 0.72
N ASP A 113 35.29 3.99 1.75
CA ASP A 113 35.36 3.49 3.13
C ASP A 113 34.23 2.48 3.42
N GLY A 114 34.54 1.44 4.23
CA GLY A 114 33.64 0.32 4.50
C GLY A 114 33.43 -0.64 3.32
N VAL A 115 34.40 -0.74 2.40
CA VAL A 115 34.20 -1.41 1.12
C VAL A 115 33.88 -2.90 1.21
N GLU A 116 34.46 -3.64 2.17
CA GLU A 116 34.15 -5.06 2.34
C GLU A 116 32.72 -5.26 2.86
N ASP A 117 32.20 -4.31 3.63
CA ASP A 117 30.83 -4.34 4.16
C ASP A 117 29.79 -4.09 3.06
N ILE A 118 29.98 -3.06 2.22
CA ILE A 118 29.05 -2.78 1.12
C ILE A 118 29.08 -3.89 0.06
N VAL A 119 30.26 -4.42 -0.29
CA VAL A 119 30.36 -5.55 -1.24
C VAL A 119 29.61 -6.77 -0.69
N TYR A 120 29.80 -7.08 0.59
CA TYR A 120 29.10 -8.18 1.24
C TYR A 120 27.58 -7.96 1.30
N LEU A 121 27.14 -6.76 1.71
CA LEU A 121 25.73 -6.44 1.87
C LEU A 121 24.99 -6.48 0.52
N MET A 122 25.59 -5.92 -0.54
CA MET A 122 24.98 -5.95 -1.88
C MET A 122 24.94 -7.37 -2.46
N ASP A 123 25.95 -8.20 -2.19
CA ASP A 123 25.93 -9.62 -2.59
C ASP A 123 24.88 -10.43 -1.81
N PHE A 124 24.79 -10.25 -0.49
CA PHE A 124 23.73 -10.85 0.34
C PHE A 124 22.35 -10.48 -0.20
N TRP A 125 22.12 -9.18 -0.44
CA TRP A 125 20.87 -8.67 -0.97
C TRP A 125 20.51 -9.31 -2.31
N LYS A 126 21.44 -9.29 -3.28
CA LYS A 126 21.29 -9.92 -4.60
C LYS A 126 20.93 -11.40 -4.48
N ARG A 127 21.66 -12.17 -3.66
CA ARG A 127 21.42 -13.61 -3.47
C ARG A 127 20.03 -13.89 -2.87
N HIS A 128 19.64 -13.13 -1.85
CA HIS A 128 18.29 -13.23 -1.30
C HIS A 128 17.23 -12.92 -2.37
N GLN A 129 17.36 -11.78 -3.05
CA GLN A 129 16.37 -11.34 -4.03
C GLN A 129 16.19 -12.34 -5.17
N LEU A 130 17.27 -12.84 -5.76
CA LEU A 130 17.20 -13.84 -6.83
C LEU A 130 16.49 -15.14 -6.39
N SER A 131 16.63 -15.54 -5.13
CA SER A 131 15.90 -16.70 -4.59
C SER A 131 14.42 -16.41 -4.32
N TRP A 132 14.11 -15.20 -3.83
CA TRP A 132 12.74 -14.78 -3.53
C TRP A 132 11.92 -14.53 -4.81
N HIS A 133 12.52 -13.89 -5.82
CA HIS A 133 11.99 -13.62 -7.15
C HIS A 133 12.22 -14.76 -8.16
N ARG A 134 12.59 -15.96 -7.73
CA ARG A 134 12.96 -17.05 -8.67
C ARG A 134 11.88 -17.43 -9.69
N ASN A 135 10.62 -17.02 -9.48
CA ASN A 135 9.53 -17.20 -10.43
C ASN A 135 9.68 -16.34 -11.70
N ASP A 136 10.22 -15.14 -11.55
CA ASP A 136 10.33 -14.14 -12.63
C ASP A 136 11.78 -13.85 -13.02
N GLY A 137 12.74 -14.14 -12.13
CA GLY A 137 14.18 -14.05 -12.39
C GLY A 137 14.78 -12.65 -12.22
N HIS A 138 14.05 -11.70 -11.66
CA HIS A 138 14.50 -10.33 -11.41
C HIS A 138 15.05 -10.16 -9.98
N ILE A 139 15.68 -9.01 -9.71
CA ILE A 139 16.14 -8.62 -8.38
C ILE A 139 15.10 -7.72 -7.68
N SER A 140 14.28 -6.99 -8.44
CA SER A 140 13.31 -6.04 -7.90
C SER A 140 12.04 -5.98 -8.74
N ASN A 141 10.96 -5.45 -8.16
CA ASN A 141 9.66 -5.32 -8.84
C ASN A 141 9.76 -4.40 -10.05
N LYS A 142 10.62 -3.36 -10.00
CA LYS A 142 10.86 -2.44 -11.14
C LYS A 142 11.29 -3.20 -12.40
N GLU A 143 12.21 -4.14 -12.26
CA GLU A 143 12.68 -4.93 -13.42
C GLU A 143 11.56 -5.79 -14.01
N PHE A 144 10.58 -6.19 -13.20
CA PHE A 144 9.40 -6.93 -13.64
C PHE A 144 8.20 -6.03 -14.04
N GLY A 145 8.47 -4.77 -14.36
CA GLY A 145 7.43 -3.80 -14.74
C GLY A 145 6.50 -3.45 -13.59
N HIS A 146 7.07 -3.26 -12.40
CA HIS A 146 6.39 -2.98 -11.13
C HIS A 146 5.37 -4.05 -10.76
N ARG A 147 5.79 -5.32 -10.79
CA ARG A 147 4.97 -6.47 -10.36
C ARG A 147 5.69 -7.25 -9.29
N SER A 148 4.96 -7.62 -8.25
CA SER A 148 5.45 -8.39 -7.11
C SER A 148 4.82 -9.80 -7.12
N GLN A 149 5.14 -10.62 -8.12
CA GLN A 149 4.51 -11.96 -8.30
C GLN A 149 5.37 -13.09 -7.73
N ILE A 150 5.55 -13.09 -6.41
CA ILE A 150 6.45 -14.01 -5.71
C ILE A 150 5.84 -15.38 -5.38
N LEU A 151 4.50 -15.47 -5.40
CA LEU A 151 3.78 -16.70 -5.05
C LEU A 151 3.83 -17.75 -6.19
N PRO A 152 4.09 -19.01 -5.87
CA PRO A 152 4.09 -20.11 -6.85
C PRO A 152 2.66 -20.51 -7.26
N GLU A 153 2.53 -21.19 -8.42
CA GLU A 153 1.23 -21.62 -8.95
C GLU A 153 0.44 -22.44 -7.92
N ARG A 154 1.07 -23.41 -7.28
CA ARG A 154 0.43 -24.25 -6.25
C ARG A 154 -0.25 -23.47 -5.11
N ARG A 155 0.33 -22.34 -4.68
CA ARG A 155 -0.27 -21.47 -3.64
C ARG A 155 -1.39 -20.62 -4.23
N LEU A 156 -1.21 -20.11 -5.44
CA LEU A 156 -2.25 -19.34 -6.13
C LEU A 156 -3.50 -20.19 -6.42
N GLN A 157 -3.34 -21.47 -6.75
CA GLN A 157 -4.44 -22.41 -6.91
C GLN A 157 -5.22 -22.60 -5.59
N VAL A 158 -4.51 -22.73 -4.46
CA VAL A 158 -5.15 -22.81 -3.12
C VAL A 158 -5.95 -21.54 -2.84
N PHE A 159 -5.38 -20.35 -3.08
CA PHE A 159 -6.14 -19.12 -2.93
C PHE A 159 -7.35 -19.08 -3.88
N GLU A 160 -7.18 -19.29 -5.18
CA GLU A 160 -8.31 -19.24 -6.14
C GLU A 160 -9.48 -20.16 -5.75
N ALA A 161 -9.19 -21.34 -5.19
CA ALA A 161 -10.22 -22.29 -4.80
C ALA A 161 -10.83 -22.05 -3.40
N ASP A 162 -10.04 -21.52 -2.45
CA ASP A 162 -10.45 -21.41 -1.05
C ASP A 162 -11.06 -20.05 -0.67
N LEU A 163 -10.84 -18.97 -1.43
CA LEU A 163 -11.47 -17.69 -1.12
C LEU A 163 -13.00 -17.79 -1.19
N PHE A 164 -13.67 -16.96 -0.40
CA PHE A 164 -15.12 -16.83 -0.45
C PHE A 164 -15.49 -15.64 -1.31
N ASP A 165 -16.43 -15.83 -2.22
CA ASP A 165 -17.03 -14.74 -2.98
C ASP A 165 -17.75 -13.78 -2.02
N CYS A 166 -17.66 -12.48 -2.31
CA CYS A 166 -18.35 -11.42 -1.57
C CYS A 166 -18.60 -10.22 -2.49
N ARG A 167 -19.59 -9.40 -2.18
CA ARG A 167 -19.93 -8.16 -2.88
C ARG A 167 -20.22 -7.05 -1.90
N GLN A 168 -20.14 -5.81 -2.37
CA GLN A 168 -20.52 -4.64 -1.57
C GLN A 168 -21.91 -4.81 -0.96
N GLY A 169 -22.02 -4.55 0.34
CA GLY A 169 -23.24 -4.78 1.12
C GLY A 169 -23.36 -6.17 1.75
N ASP A 170 -22.58 -7.16 1.31
CA ASP A 170 -22.53 -8.46 1.99
C ASP A 170 -21.85 -8.34 3.35
N ALA A 171 -22.32 -9.12 4.33
CA ALA A 171 -21.73 -9.11 5.68
C ALA A 171 -20.23 -9.42 5.68
N LEU A 172 -19.79 -10.36 4.83
CA LEU A 172 -18.38 -10.73 4.69
C LEU A 172 -17.54 -9.58 4.12
N HIS A 173 -18.03 -8.95 3.06
CA HIS A 173 -17.35 -7.83 2.40
C HIS A 173 -17.16 -6.66 3.37
N GLU A 174 -18.24 -6.25 4.04
CA GLU A 174 -18.21 -5.15 5.00
C GLU A 174 -17.29 -5.45 6.20
N ALA A 175 -17.32 -6.69 6.71
CA ALA A 175 -16.45 -7.11 7.81
C ALA A 175 -14.97 -7.08 7.41
N ALA A 176 -14.63 -7.63 6.23
CA ALA A 176 -13.26 -7.69 5.74
C ALA A 176 -12.67 -6.29 5.49
N LEU A 177 -13.44 -5.39 4.86
CA LEU A 177 -13.00 -4.02 4.60
C LEU A 177 -12.82 -3.21 5.89
N LYS A 178 -13.79 -3.32 6.82
CA LYS A 178 -13.72 -2.66 8.12
C LYS A 178 -12.50 -3.13 8.91
N PHE A 179 -12.26 -4.44 8.96
CA PHE A 179 -11.07 -4.98 9.59
C PHE A 179 -9.79 -4.47 8.93
N THR A 180 -9.70 -4.54 7.60
CA THR A 180 -8.54 -4.09 6.81
C THR A 180 -8.19 -2.62 7.08
N ALA A 181 -9.19 -1.74 7.16
CA ALA A 181 -8.99 -0.34 7.51
C ALA A 181 -8.48 -0.19 8.96
N THR A 182 -9.12 -0.85 9.92
CA THR A 182 -8.74 -0.83 11.33
C THR A 182 -7.31 -1.32 11.56
N VAL A 183 -6.95 -2.48 11.02
CA VAL A 183 -5.60 -3.06 11.20
C VAL A 183 -4.52 -2.22 10.51
N SER A 184 -4.83 -1.57 9.38
CA SER A 184 -3.91 -0.63 8.73
C SER A 184 -3.59 0.57 9.63
N GLN A 185 -4.58 1.13 10.32
CA GLN A 185 -4.38 2.23 11.28
C GLN A 185 -3.62 1.77 12.52
N TYR A 186 -3.90 0.57 13.00
CA TYR A 186 -3.17 -0.02 14.12
C TYR A 186 -1.69 -0.17 13.81
N ILE A 187 -1.35 -0.74 12.66
CA ILE A 187 0.04 -0.88 12.18
C ILE A 187 0.74 0.46 12.08
N PHE A 188 0.07 1.48 11.55
CA PHE A 188 0.66 2.81 11.45
C PHE A 188 1.12 3.31 12.82
N LEU A 189 0.36 3.01 13.88
CA LEU A 189 0.71 3.37 15.25
C LEU A 189 1.80 2.46 15.86
N ILE A 190 1.76 1.15 15.61
CA ILE A 190 2.80 0.18 16.06
C ILE A 190 4.18 0.64 15.57
N HIS A 191 4.24 1.12 14.33
CA HIS A 191 5.45 1.48 13.64
C HIS A 191 5.68 2.99 13.56
N CYS A 192 5.27 3.74 14.60
CA CYS A 192 5.60 5.16 14.78
C CYS A 192 5.31 6.04 13.55
N GLU A 193 4.10 5.89 13.01
CA GLU A 193 3.60 6.57 11.80
C GLU A 193 4.32 6.17 10.50
N SER A 194 4.60 4.87 10.36
CA SER A 194 5.10 4.31 9.11
C SER A 194 4.30 3.09 8.67
N ARG A 195 4.35 2.80 7.37
CA ARG A 195 3.65 1.66 6.74
C ARG A 195 4.55 0.43 6.60
N ILE A 196 5.69 0.39 7.28
CA ILE A 196 6.63 -0.74 7.18
C ILE A 196 6.08 -2.04 7.77
N GLY A 197 4.94 -2.04 8.46
CA GLY A 197 4.23 -3.28 8.85
C GLY A 197 3.26 -3.82 7.79
N LEU A 198 3.22 -3.21 6.60
CA LEU A 198 2.33 -3.57 5.50
C LEU A 198 3.15 -3.93 4.26
N ALA A 199 2.67 -4.92 3.52
CA ALA A 199 3.15 -5.17 2.18
C ALA A 199 2.03 -5.72 1.30
N ASN A 200 2.09 -5.43 0.01
CA ASN A 200 1.22 -6.02 -0.99
C ASN A 200 2.04 -6.80 -2.03
N THR A 201 1.51 -7.94 -2.48
CA THR A 201 2.07 -8.71 -3.61
C THR A 201 0.98 -8.94 -4.67
N GLY A 202 1.39 -9.03 -5.93
CA GLY A 202 0.51 -9.08 -7.10
C GLY A 202 0.92 -8.08 -8.20
N PRO A 203 0.01 -7.78 -9.14
CA PRO A 203 -1.25 -8.49 -9.36
C PRO A 203 -1.01 -9.93 -9.82
N TYR A 204 -1.86 -10.87 -9.42
CA TYR A 204 -1.89 -12.20 -10.02
C TYR A 204 -3.13 -12.35 -10.90
N LYS A 205 -3.01 -12.96 -12.08
CA LYS A 205 -4.13 -13.10 -13.02
C LYS A 205 -5.17 -14.09 -12.49
N PHE A 206 -6.34 -13.60 -12.10
CA PHE A 206 -7.45 -14.39 -11.51
C PHE A 206 -8.71 -14.45 -12.41
N GLY A 207 -8.57 -14.05 -13.67
CA GLY A 207 -9.62 -14.14 -14.69
C GLY A 207 -9.29 -13.22 -15.86
N ASP A 208 -10.27 -12.97 -16.72
CA ASP A 208 -10.12 -11.98 -17.80
C ASP A 208 -10.30 -10.55 -17.29
N ASN A 209 -11.15 -10.34 -16.28
CA ASN A 209 -11.39 -9.04 -15.63
C ASN A 209 -11.09 -9.06 -14.12
N ARG A 210 -10.34 -10.06 -13.63
CA ARG A 210 -10.05 -10.24 -12.20
C ARG A 210 -8.57 -10.39 -11.92
N GLU A 211 -8.11 -9.74 -10.86
CA GLU A 211 -6.76 -9.85 -10.35
C GLU A 211 -6.79 -10.15 -8.85
N LEU A 212 -5.83 -10.93 -8.37
CA LEU A 212 -5.59 -11.11 -6.95
C LEU A 212 -4.52 -10.13 -6.49
N LEU A 213 -4.80 -9.43 -5.40
CA LEU A 213 -3.84 -8.72 -4.58
C LEU A 213 -3.76 -9.41 -3.22
N VAL A 214 -2.54 -9.67 -2.73
CA VAL A 214 -2.33 -10.25 -1.40
C VAL A 214 -1.76 -9.19 -0.48
N ARG A 215 -2.41 -8.96 0.66
CA ARG A 215 -2.03 -7.93 1.63
C ARG A 215 -1.55 -8.56 2.93
N ASP A 216 -0.32 -8.27 3.32
CA ASP A 216 0.28 -8.76 4.57
C ASP A 216 0.32 -7.65 5.63
N PHE A 217 -0.01 -8.03 6.86
CA PHE A 217 -0.05 -7.20 8.06
C PHE A 217 0.82 -7.86 9.13
N MET A 218 1.87 -7.18 9.59
CA MET A 218 2.96 -7.79 10.37
C MET A 218 3.14 -7.11 11.73
N ASP A 219 3.78 -7.81 12.67
CA ASP A 219 4.09 -7.31 14.03
C ASP A 219 2.85 -6.85 14.83
N LEU A 220 1.72 -7.52 14.65
CA LEU A 220 0.42 -7.17 15.24
C LEU A 220 0.31 -7.47 16.75
N SER A 221 1.15 -8.37 17.28
CA SER A 221 0.99 -8.92 18.63
C SER A 221 2.21 -8.64 19.51
N GLU A 222 2.26 -9.28 20.68
CA GLU A 222 3.47 -9.33 21.50
C GLU A 222 4.56 -10.09 20.76
N GLY A 223 5.50 -9.34 20.20
CA GLY A 223 6.62 -9.84 19.40
C GLY A 223 7.88 -9.08 19.75
N ASP A 224 8.55 -8.51 18.76
CA ASP A 224 9.85 -7.90 18.97
C ASP A 224 9.81 -6.57 19.71
N TYR A 225 8.81 -5.73 19.43
CA TYR A 225 8.77 -4.38 19.94
C TYR A 225 8.35 -4.33 21.42
N PRO A 226 9.18 -3.76 22.32
CA PRO A 226 8.89 -3.78 23.75
C PRO A 226 7.63 -3.01 24.11
N TRP A 227 7.23 -2.02 23.31
CA TRP A 227 5.99 -1.27 23.53
C TRP A 227 4.71 -2.04 23.20
N MET A 228 4.83 -3.27 22.70
CA MET A 228 3.68 -4.15 22.44
C MET A 228 3.37 -5.05 23.64
N ASP A 229 4.34 -5.28 24.53
CA ASP A 229 4.17 -6.10 25.73
C ASP A 229 3.07 -5.52 26.64
N GLY A 230 2.06 -6.34 26.96
CA GLY A 230 0.88 -5.94 27.74
C GLY A 230 -0.14 -5.08 26.98
N VAL A 231 0.19 -4.60 25.77
CA VAL A 231 -0.73 -3.85 24.90
C VAL A 231 -1.46 -4.80 23.96
N ALA A 232 -0.75 -5.76 23.38
CA ALA A 232 -1.25 -6.64 22.34
C ALA A 232 -1.46 -8.09 22.81
N THR A 233 -1.56 -8.32 24.13
CA THR A 233 -1.73 -9.65 24.74
C THR A 233 -2.92 -10.43 24.18
N ASP A 234 -4.01 -9.73 23.85
CA ASP A 234 -5.23 -10.33 23.30
C ASP A 234 -5.19 -10.52 21.79
N VAL A 235 -4.20 -9.97 21.08
CA VAL A 235 -4.09 -10.08 19.62
C VAL A 235 -3.56 -11.49 19.28
N PRO A 236 -4.36 -12.37 18.68
CA PRO A 236 -4.04 -13.80 18.62
C PRO A 236 -2.98 -14.16 17.55
N TYR A 237 -2.78 -13.29 16.56
CA TYR A 237 -1.87 -13.51 15.45
C TYR A 237 -0.87 -12.37 15.36
N ASN A 238 0.42 -12.67 15.26
CA ASN A 238 1.43 -11.65 15.04
C ASN A 238 1.45 -11.17 13.58
N ASN A 239 1.08 -12.04 12.64
CA ASN A 239 1.00 -11.71 11.22
C ASN A 239 -0.31 -12.23 10.62
N LEU A 240 -0.91 -11.45 9.74
CA LEU A 240 -2.13 -11.78 9.00
C LEU A 240 -1.96 -11.46 7.52
N THR A 241 -2.50 -12.33 6.66
CA THR A 241 -2.47 -12.20 5.20
C THR A 241 -3.90 -12.22 4.68
N ILE A 242 -4.28 -11.19 3.92
CA ILE A 242 -5.59 -11.02 3.30
C ILE A 242 -5.42 -11.06 1.77
N PRO A 243 -5.57 -12.23 1.13
CA PRO A 243 -5.78 -12.33 -0.31
C PRO A 243 -7.16 -11.76 -0.70
N MET A 244 -7.17 -10.88 -1.70
CA MET A 244 -8.35 -10.17 -2.19
C MET A 244 -8.43 -10.29 -3.71
N VAL A 245 -9.51 -10.90 -4.21
CA VAL A 245 -9.82 -10.87 -5.64
C VAL A 245 -10.54 -9.56 -5.93
N VAL A 246 -10.05 -8.85 -6.94
CA VAL A 246 -10.55 -7.56 -7.38
C VAL A 246 -10.99 -7.67 -8.82
N GLU A 247 -12.18 -7.15 -9.13
CA GLU A 247 -12.78 -7.17 -10.47
C GLU A 247 -12.73 -5.77 -11.11
N ASP A 248 -12.62 -5.73 -12.45
CA ASP A 248 -12.66 -4.51 -13.25
C ASP A 248 -11.61 -3.45 -12.82
N CYS A 249 -10.43 -3.93 -12.46
CA CYS A 249 -9.30 -3.14 -11.99
C CYS A 249 -7.99 -3.81 -12.40
N HIS A 250 -7.06 -3.06 -12.99
CA HIS A 250 -5.71 -3.53 -13.26
C HIS A 250 -4.72 -2.82 -12.34
N PHE A 251 -4.02 -3.57 -11.48
CA PHE A 251 -2.92 -3.03 -10.68
C PHE A 251 -1.65 -2.94 -11.53
N TYR A 252 -1.50 -1.84 -12.27
CA TYR A 252 -0.35 -1.64 -13.15
C TYR A 252 0.96 -1.37 -12.38
N LEU A 253 0.87 -1.10 -11.08
CA LEU A 253 2.00 -0.82 -10.20
C LEU A 253 1.81 -1.55 -8.87
N VAL A 254 2.77 -2.40 -8.53
CA VAL A 254 3.04 -2.94 -7.19
C VAL A 254 4.55 -2.82 -6.99
N ASP A 255 4.99 -1.72 -6.37
CA ASP A 255 6.38 -1.26 -6.38
C ASP A 255 7.27 -1.91 -5.30
N ASP A 256 8.54 -1.53 -5.23
CA ASP A 256 9.50 -2.04 -4.23
C ASP A 256 9.24 -1.49 -2.81
N TRP A 257 8.31 -0.54 -2.63
CA TRP A 257 7.71 -0.19 -1.33
C TRP A 257 6.49 -1.04 -1.00
N ALA A 258 6.18 -2.02 -1.86
CA ALA A 258 4.98 -2.84 -1.78
C ALA A 258 3.69 -2.00 -1.79
N SER A 259 3.74 -0.77 -2.32
CA SER A 259 2.57 0.08 -2.57
C SER A 259 1.99 -0.27 -3.93
N PHE A 260 0.71 0.03 -4.14
CA PHE A 260 0.05 -0.26 -5.41
C PHE A 260 -0.70 0.94 -5.96
N GLU A 261 -0.81 0.99 -7.29
CA GLU A 261 -1.71 1.85 -8.04
C GLU A 261 -2.44 1.03 -9.09
N SER A 262 -3.62 1.50 -9.49
CA SER A 262 -4.47 0.74 -10.40
C SER A 262 -5.28 1.63 -11.32
N GLU A 263 -5.63 1.08 -12.48
CA GLU A 263 -6.48 1.73 -13.48
C GLU A 263 -7.60 0.78 -13.94
N PRO A 264 -8.88 1.19 -13.85
CA PRO A 264 -9.36 2.36 -13.10
C PRO A 264 -9.04 2.23 -11.61
N GLU A 265 -9.06 3.35 -10.88
CA GLU A 265 -8.73 3.42 -9.45
C GLU A 265 -9.40 2.30 -8.63
N PHE A 266 -8.64 1.72 -7.71
CA PHE A 266 -9.11 0.68 -6.81
C PHE A 266 -10.13 1.27 -5.84
N LYS A 267 -11.31 0.66 -5.81
CA LYS A 267 -12.37 0.98 -4.86
C LYS A 267 -12.78 -0.28 -4.13
N ALA A 268 -13.21 -0.13 -2.89
CA ALA A 268 -13.55 -1.25 -2.03
C ALA A 268 -14.71 -2.11 -2.60
N GLU A 269 -15.63 -1.49 -3.35
CA GLU A 269 -16.71 -2.17 -4.09
C GLU A 269 -16.23 -3.17 -5.16
N LYS A 270 -14.99 -3.01 -5.64
CA LYS A 270 -14.38 -3.90 -6.63
C LYS A 270 -13.85 -5.20 -6.03
N VAL A 271 -13.88 -5.36 -4.71
CA VAL A 271 -13.45 -6.59 -4.04
C VAL A 271 -14.57 -7.63 -4.16
N VAL A 272 -14.24 -8.76 -4.79
CA VAL A 272 -15.22 -9.79 -5.16
C VAL A 272 -14.98 -11.14 -4.51
N GLY A 273 -13.83 -11.30 -3.85
CA GLY A 273 -13.51 -12.49 -3.08
C GLY A 273 -12.45 -12.19 -2.05
N VAL A 274 -12.53 -12.84 -0.89
CA VAL A 274 -11.64 -12.60 0.24
C VAL A 274 -11.36 -13.86 1.04
N GLY A 275 -10.22 -13.87 1.73
CA GLY A 275 -9.86 -14.87 2.71
C GLY A 275 -8.92 -14.29 3.75
N LEU A 276 -8.63 -15.09 4.78
CA LEU A 276 -7.77 -14.68 5.87
C LEU A 276 -6.84 -15.84 6.25
N TYR A 277 -5.55 -15.53 6.35
CA TYR A 277 -4.50 -16.49 6.67
C TYR A 277 -3.52 -15.90 7.67
N THR A 278 -2.73 -16.76 8.31
CA THR A 278 -1.59 -16.40 9.16
C THR A 278 -0.37 -17.25 8.77
N SER A 279 0.82 -16.72 8.97
CA SER A 279 2.07 -17.44 8.75
C SER A 279 3.21 -16.77 9.50
N ASP A 280 4.25 -17.53 9.80
CA ASP A 280 5.49 -17.02 10.37
C ASP A 280 6.64 -18.01 10.13
N THR A 281 7.77 -17.76 10.79
CA THR A 281 8.96 -18.60 10.74
C THR A 281 8.70 -20.07 11.10
N LEU A 282 7.63 -20.39 11.84
CA LEU A 282 7.34 -21.73 12.36
C LEU A 282 6.16 -22.42 11.65
N SER A 283 5.60 -21.81 10.61
CA SER A 283 4.48 -22.36 9.85
C SER A 283 4.91 -23.14 8.61
N GLU A 284 4.08 -24.07 8.17
CA GLU A 284 4.26 -24.84 6.93
C GLU A 284 3.98 -24.01 5.66
N GLY A 285 3.47 -22.80 5.84
CA GLY A 285 3.00 -21.90 4.79
C GLY A 285 1.93 -20.95 5.34
N TYR A 286 1.05 -20.46 4.46
CA TYR A 286 -0.14 -19.70 4.86
C TYR A 286 -1.21 -20.65 5.42
N MET A 287 -1.51 -20.49 6.70
CA MET A 287 -2.50 -21.26 7.46
C MET A 287 -3.85 -20.51 7.49
N PRO A 288 -4.98 -21.15 7.16
CA PRO A 288 -6.28 -20.50 7.14
C PRO A 288 -6.74 -20.04 8.54
N VAL A 289 -7.41 -18.89 8.61
CA VAL A 289 -7.95 -18.32 9.86
C VAL A 289 -9.44 -18.04 9.68
N GLY A 290 -10.29 -18.83 10.34
CA GLY A 290 -11.75 -18.69 10.23
C GLY A 290 -12.34 -19.11 8.87
N MET A 291 -11.60 -19.85 8.06
CA MET A 291 -11.97 -20.18 6.66
C MET A 291 -12.90 -21.40 6.52
N GLY A 292 -13.54 -21.89 7.59
CA GLY A 292 -14.46 -23.04 7.49
C GLY A 292 -15.76 -22.72 6.75
N SER A 293 -16.20 -21.46 6.77
CA SER A 293 -17.37 -20.95 6.01
C SER A 293 -17.31 -19.43 5.87
N ALA A 294 -18.08 -18.85 4.94
CA ALA A 294 -18.19 -17.40 4.81
C ALA A 294 -18.70 -16.73 6.10
N ASP A 295 -19.64 -17.37 6.80
CA ASP A 295 -20.17 -16.88 8.08
C ASP A 295 -19.12 -16.90 9.21
N GLU A 296 -18.32 -17.96 9.27
CA GLU A 296 -17.22 -18.06 10.23
C GLU A 296 -16.14 -17.02 9.94
N LEU A 297 -15.78 -16.83 8.67
CA LEU A 297 -14.81 -15.82 8.26
C LEU A 297 -15.32 -14.40 8.59
N THR A 298 -16.61 -14.14 8.35
CA THR A 298 -17.27 -12.87 8.71
C THR A 298 -17.14 -12.60 10.20
N ARG A 299 -17.50 -13.56 11.06
CA ARG A 299 -17.35 -13.43 12.52
C ARG A 299 -15.89 -13.23 12.92
N THR A 300 -14.98 -13.95 12.29
CA THR A 300 -13.54 -13.85 12.56
C THR A 300 -13.01 -12.44 12.27
N PHE A 301 -13.39 -11.83 11.14
CA PHE A 301 -13.05 -10.44 10.85
C PHE A 301 -13.63 -9.45 11.87
N GLN A 302 -14.86 -9.67 12.32
CA GLN A 302 -15.52 -8.82 13.33
C GLN A 302 -14.80 -8.92 14.69
N ASP A 303 -14.54 -10.14 15.16
CA ASP A 303 -13.86 -10.40 16.42
C ASP A 303 -12.44 -9.80 16.42
N LEU A 304 -11.67 -10.05 15.35
CA LEU A 304 -10.33 -9.47 15.19
C LEU A 304 -10.37 -7.94 15.10
N ASN A 305 -11.38 -7.37 14.43
CA ASN A 305 -11.54 -5.93 14.39
C ASN A 305 -11.71 -5.33 15.79
N ASP A 306 -12.46 -5.98 16.67
CA ASP A 306 -12.72 -5.47 18.02
C ASP A 306 -11.47 -5.62 18.91
N VAL A 307 -10.80 -6.76 18.83
CA VAL A 307 -9.50 -7.00 19.50
C VAL A 307 -8.45 -5.97 19.09
N VAL A 308 -8.31 -5.71 17.78
CA VAL A 308 -7.34 -4.74 17.27
C VAL A 308 -7.69 -3.31 17.66
N LYS A 309 -8.98 -2.94 17.73
CA LYS A 309 -9.40 -1.62 18.22
C LYS A 309 -9.02 -1.41 19.68
N ASP A 310 -9.24 -2.41 20.52
CA ASP A 310 -8.89 -2.34 21.93
C ASP A 310 -7.37 -2.24 22.12
N ALA A 311 -6.60 -3.05 21.39
CA ALA A 311 -5.14 -2.97 21.38
C ALA A 311 -4.64 -1.60 20.89
N SER A 312 -5.25 -1.06 19.83
CA SER A 312 -4.96 0.29 19.30
C SER A 312 -5.19 1.37 20.35
N ALA A 313 -6.31 1.31 21.09
CA ALA A 313 -6.62 2.28 22.13
C ALA A 313 -5.62 2.20 23.30
N ARG A 314 -5.18 1.00 23.68
CA ARG A 314 -4.13 0.81 24.70
C ARG A 314 -2.78 1.34 24.22
N LEU A 315 -2.42 1.07 22.97
CA LEU A 315 -1.18 1.56 22.37
C LEU A 315 -1.14 3.08 22.32
N TRP A 316 -2.24 3.72 21.89
CA TRP A 316 -2.38 5.18 21.89
C TRP A 316 -2.14 5.79 23.28
N LYS A 317 -2.74 5.21 24.32
CA LYS A 317 -2.53 5.67 25.70
C LYS A 317 -1.08 5.57 26.14
N ARG A 318 -0.37 4.52 25.71
CA ARG A 318 1.06 4.33 25.99
C ARG A 318 1.90 5.38 25.28
N ILE A 319 1.69 5.57 23.98
CA ILE A 319 2.45 6.51 23.14
C ILE A 319 2.22 7.96 23.57
N ALA A 320 1.00 8.31 23.99
CA ALA A 320 0.69 9.64 24.50
C ALA A 320 1.50 10.03 25.74
N GLY A 321 2.07 9.05 26.46
CA GLY A 321 2.96 9.28 27.60
C GLY A 321 4.45 9.35 27.25
N TRP A 322 4.84 9.13 25.99
CA TRP A 322 6.25 9.10 25.60
C TRP A 322 6.89 10.49 25.60
N SER A 323 8.12 10.53 26.07
CA SER A 323 9.05 11.61 25.83
C SER A 323 9.54 11.62 24.38
N ARG A 324 10.10 12.74 23.93
CA ARG A 324 10.74 12.83 22.60
C ARG A 324 11.85 11.78 22.43
N ALA A 325 12.58 11.43 23.49
CA ALA A 325 13.64 10.43 23.43
C ALA A 325 13.07 9.03 23.16
N GLU A 326 11.99 8.65 23.83
CA GLU A 326 11.26 7.39 23.58
C GLU A 326 10.67 7.36 22.16
N MET A 327 10.06 8.45 21.69
CA MET A 327 9.55 8.56 20.32
C MET A 327 10.67 8.40 19.28
N MET A 328 11.84 8.99 19.54
CA MET A 328 13.01 8.89 18.67
C MET A 328 13.53 7.45 18.62
N ASP A 329 13.65 6.79 19.77
CA ASP A 329 14.14 5.41 19.85
C ASP A 329 13.17 4.44 19.18
N ALA A 330 11.88 4.54 19.48
CA ALA A 330 10.86 3.68 18.89
C ALA A 330 10.81 3.82 17.37
N GLY A 331 10.85 5.06 16.85
CA GLY A 331 10.88 5.31 15.41
C GLY A 331 12.16 4.82 14.74
N ALA A 332 13.33 5.07 15.34
CA ALA A 332 14.61 4.65 14.80
C ALA A 332 14.75 3.12 14.78
N ILE A 333 14.34 2.45 15.87
CA ILE A 333 14.28 0.99 15.98
C ILE A 333 13.32 0.41 14.96
N THR A 334 12.16 1.02 14.77
CA THR A 334 11.17 0.56 13.77
C THR A 334 11.79 0.49 12.37
N TYR A 335 12.43 1.56 11.90
CA TYR A 335 13.05 1.61 10.56
C TYR A 335 14.31 0.75 10.45
N PHE A 336 15.14 0.71 11.49
CA PHE A 336 16.34 -0.13 11.50
C PHE A 336 16.03 -1.63 11.54
N SER A 337 14.96 -2.02 12.22
CA SER A 337 14.63 -3.45 12.41
C SER A 337 13.75 -4.02 11.29
N VAL A 338 13.61 -3.31 10.16
CA VAL A 338 12.78 -3.75 9.02
C VAL A 338 13.20 -5.10 8.43
N VAL A 339 14.44 -5.55 8.63
CA VAL A 339 14.95 -6.85 8.14
C VAL A 339 15.20 -7.87 9.25
N LYS A 340 14.73 -7.60 10.48
CA LYS A 340 15.01 -8.42 11.66
C LYS A 340 14.56 -9.88 11.52
N ASP A 341 13.52 -10.11 10.73
CA ASP A 341 12.91 -11.43 10.55
C ASP A 341 13.84 -12.41 9.82
N LEU A 342 14.87 -11.92 9.10
CA LEU A 342 15.95 -12.76 8.59
C LEU A 342 16.65 -13.53 9.73
N ALA A 343 16.86 -12.88 10.88
CA ALA A 343 17.46 -13.50 12.06
C ALA A 343 16.52 -14.47 12.77
N HIS A 344 15.20 -14.19 12.77
CA HIS A 344 14.20 -15.14 13.26
C HIS A 344 14.19 -16.40 12.40
N ILE A 345 14.16 -16.27 11.06
CA ILE A 345 14.23 -17.41 10.12
C ILE A 345 15.48 -18.25 10.34
N ALA A 346 16.64 -17.60 10.47
CA ALA A 346 17.91 -18.27 10.75
C ALA A 346 18.03 -18.80 12.20
N GLY A 347 17.11 -18.43 13.08
CA GLY A 347 17.08 -18.78 14.50
C GLY A 347 18.31 -18.26 15.27
N VAL A 348 18.79 -17.06 14.94
CA VAL A 348 19.92 -16.38 15.61
C VAL A 348 19.57 -14.98 16.11
N TYR A 349 18.27 -14.70 16.22
CA TYR A 349 17.79 -13.41 16.67
C TYR A 349 18.19 -13.17 18.13
N GLU A 350 18.71 -11.99 18.42
CA GLU A 350 18.91 -11.50 19.79
C GLU A 350 18.22 -10.15 19.92
N HIS A 351 17.52 -9.91 21.02
CA HIS A 351 16.73 -8.68 21.16
C HIS A 351 17.60 -7.42 21.10
N ASP A 352 18.75 -7.43 21.78
CA ASP A 352 19.68 -6.30 21.83
C ASP A 352 20.38 -6.04 20.48
N ASP A 353 20.36 -7.00 19.56
CA ASP A 353 20.85 -6.81 18.19
C ASP A 353 19.95 -5.88 17.37
N TRP A 354 18.67 -5.79 17.73
CA TRP A 354 17.65 -5.11 16.90
C TRP A 354 16.94 -3.96 17.62
N MET A 355 16.89 -4.00 18.96
CA MET A 355 16.01 -3.15 19.77
C MET A 355 16.77 -2.16 20.65
N THR A 356 17.98 -1.77 20.24
CA THR A 356 18.82 -0.78 20.91
C THR A 356 19.51 0.14 19.92
N ILE A 357 19.75 1.39 20.33
CA ILE A 357 20.49 2.41 19.58
C ILE A 357 22.00 2.20 19.76
N ASP A 358 22.73 1.95 18.68
CA ASP A 358 24.19 1.79 18.69
C ASP A 358 24.89 3.02 19.28
N GLU A 359 25.87 2.83 20.18
CA GLU A 359 26.61 3.93 20.81
C GLU A 359 27.30 4.89 19.83
N ARG A 360 27.57 4.46 18.58
CA ARG A 360 28.13 5.31 17.52
C ARG A 360 27.06 6.18 16.88
N ALA A 361 25.86 5.63 16.65
CA ALA A 361 24.72 6.37 16.12
C ALA A 361 24.18 7.37 17.16
N GLU A 362 24.18 6.99 18.44
CA GLU A 362 23.71 7.82 19.55
C GLU A 362 24.43 9.18 19.64
N ARG A 363 25.69 9.25 19.21
CA ARG A 363 26.49 10.49 19.19
C ARG A 363 25.89 11.58 18.29
N PHE A 364 25.05 11.20 17.33
CA PHE A 364 24.39 12.13 16.41
C PHE A 364 23.07 12.66 16.97
N ARG A 365 22.49 12.04 18.01
CA ARG A 365 21.18 12.48 18.56
C ARG A 365 21.09 13.99 18.83
N PRO A 366 22.11 14.68 19.39
CA PRO A 366 22.00 16.11 19.65
C PRO A 366 21.76 16.98 18.41
N ILE A 367 22.23 16.55 17.23
CA ILE A 367 22.01 17.28 15.97
C ILE A 367 20.69 16.91 15.29
N LEU A 368 20.10 15.75 15.61
CA LEU A 368 18.83 15.26 15.06
C LEU A 368 17.61 15.89 15.76
N ASN A 369 17.58 17.23 15.76
CA ASN A 369 16.38 18.00 16.08
C ASN A 369 15.41 18.01 14.88
N ASP A 370 14.21 18.56 15.04
CA ASP A 370 13.17 18.49 14.02
C ASP A 370 13.51 19.33 12.77
N GLU A 371 14.21 20.47 12.95
CA GLU A 371 14.65 21.33 11.86
C GLU A 371 15.72 20.64 10.99
N TYR A 372 16.80 20.18 11.63
CA TYR A 372 17.87 19.47 10.94
C TYR A 372 17.37 18.13 10.37
N GLY A 373 16.51 17.42 11.09
CA GLY A 373 15.92 16.18 10.62
C GLY A 373 15.17 16.39 9.31
N ARG A 374 14.26 17.39 9.27
CA ARG A 374 13.48 17.73 8.08
C ARG A 374 14.39 18.16 6.93
N ASP A 375 15.26 19.13 7.16
CA ASP A 375 16.07 19.73 6.09
C ASP A 375 17.16 18.75 5.60
N GLY A 376 17.79 18.02 6.51
CA GLY A 376 18.79 17.01 6.20
C GLY A 376 18.22 15.83 5.41
N LEU A 377 17.03 15.33 5.79
CA LEU A 377 16.38 14.27 5.03
C LEU A 377 15.88 14.76 3.66
N GLY A 378 15.31 15.97 3.60
CA GLY A 378 14.88 16.60 2.35
C GLY A 378 16.04 16.85 1.38
N GLU A 379 17.20 17.25 1.92
CA GLU A 379 18.43 17.41 1.14
C GLU A 379 18.94 16.07 0.61
N LEU A 380 18.96 15.04 1.45
CA LEU A 380 19.46 13.70 1.11
C LEU A 380 18.61 13.00 0.04
N LEU A 381 17.28 13.14 0.09
CA LEU A 381 16.34 12.38 -0.77
C LEU A 381 15.71 13.20 -1.90
N GLY A 382 15.58 14.51 -1.74
CA GLY A 382 14.81 15.37 -2.65
C GLY A 382 15.70 16.31 -3.46
N SER A 383 16.37 17.23 -2.78
CA SER A 383 17.16 18.29 -3.44
C SER A 383 18.42 17.74 -4.13
N MET A 384 19.10 16.78 -3.48
CA MET A 384 20.34 16.14 -3.94
C MET A 384 21.40 17.16 -4.37
N THR A 385 21.63 18.21 -3.57
CA THR A 385 22.65 19.25 -3.83
C THR A 385 23.95 18.99 -3.08
N ASN A 386 24.01 17.96 -2.23
CA ASN A 386 25.24 17.54 -1.58
C ASN A 386 26.37 17.28 -2.60
N PRO A 387 27.63 17.60 -2.27
CA PRO A 387 28.76 17.38 -3.17
C PRO A 387 28.92 15.91 -3.64
N GLY A 388 28.67 14.93 -2.76
CA GLY A 388 28.74 13.49 -3.11
C GLY A 388 27.67 13.06 -4.11
N GLN A 389 26.57 13.80 -4.18
CA GLN A 389 25.44 13.54 -5.07
C GLN A 389 25.57 14.26 -6.42
N GLN A 390 26.62 15.07 -6.64
CA GLN A 390 26.87 15.74 -7.93
C GLN A 390 27.67 14.86 -8.89
N MET A 391 27.27 14.84 -10.15
CA MET A 391 28.02 14.22 -11.24
C MET A 391 28.71 15.27 -12.12
N ASN A 392 29.53 14.81 -13.07
CA ASN A 392 30.03 15.69 -14.11
C ASN A 392 28.88 16.20 -15.00
N GLU A 393 29.06 17.39 -15.57
CA GLU A 393 28.05 18.09 -16.38
C GLU A 393 27.63 17.35 -17.67
N TYR A 394 28.39 16.33 -18.09
CA TYR A 394 28.11 15.53 -19.28
C TYR A 394 27.29 14.26 -19.01
N SER A 395 26.96 14.00 -17.74
CA SER A 395 26.21 12.81 -17.31
C SER A 395 24.83 13.21 -16.81
N MET A 396 23.82 12.38 -17.09
CA MET A 396 22.44 12.63 -16.67
C MET A 396 21.88 11.44 -15.91
N MET A 397 21.13 11.71 -14.85
CA MET A 397 20.38 10.72 -14.08
C MET A 397 19.14 10.24 -14.84
N GLN A 398 18.78 8.96 -14.69
CA GLN A 398 17.69 8.31 -15.44
C GLN A 398 16.35 9.07 -15.41
N HIS A 399 15.93 9.57 -14.24
CA HIS A 399 14.59 10.13 -14.07
C HIS A 399 14.54 11.67 -14.06
N SER A 400 15.60 12.34 -13.63
CA SER A 400 15.63 13.80 -13.50
C SER A 400 16.30 14.53 -14.66
N ASN A 401 17.08 13.81 -15.49
CA ASN A 401 17.99 14.37 -16.50
C ASN A 401 19.00 15.40 -15.97
N LYS A 402 19.17 15.51 -14.64
CA LYS A 402 20.16 16.40 -14.01
C LYS A 402 21.49 15.66 -13.82
N PRO A 403 22.62 16.39 -13.72
CA PRO A 403 23.93 15.80 -13.40
C PRO A 403 24.03 15.45 -11.91
N GLN A 404 23.12 14.60 -11.42
CA GLN A 404 22.99 14.19 -10.03
C GLN A 404 22.93 12.66 -9.89
N ARG A 405 23.19 12.15 -8.69
CA ARG A 405 22.96 10.76 -8.28
C ARG A 405 22.60 10.73 -6.79
N MET A 406 21.71 9.83 -6.38
CA MET A 406 21.38 9.59 -4.98
C MET A 406 22.55 8.99 -4.21
N PHE A 407 23.29 8.05 -4.80
CA PHE A 407 24.31 7.26 -4.11
C PHE A 407 25.69 7.35 -4.77
N SER A 408 26.71 7.67 -3.98
CA SER A 408 28.11 7.66 -4.43
C SER A 408 28.59 6.26 -4.80
N HIS A 409 29.19 6.09 -5.99
CA HIS A 409 29.87 4.84 -6.38
C HIS A 409 31.18 4.64 -5.64
N ILE A 410 31.66 3.40 -5.61
CA ILE A 410 32.98 3.05 -5.11
C ILE A 410 34.01 3.31 -6.23
N PRO A 411 35.07 4.10 -5.99
CA PRO A 411 36.07 4.41 -7.01
C PRO A 411 36.91 3.17 -7.36
N TYR A 412 37.28 3.02 -8.64
CA TYR A 412 38.10 1.88 -9.10
C TYR A 412 39.56 1.91 -8.66
N SER A 413 40.06 3.04 -8.16
CA SER A 413 41.45 3.19 -7.73
C SER A 413 41.81 2.24 -6.57
N ILE A 414 40.81 1.84 -5.77
CA ILE A 414 40.95 0.91 -4.65
C ILE A 414 41.57 -0.44 -5.03
N LEU A 415 41.47 -0.83 -6.30
CA LEU A 415 42.05 -2.07 -6.83
C LEU A 415 43.57 -2.01 -6.90
N THR A 416 44.16 -0.83 -6.77
CA THR A 416 45.60 -0.58 -6.95
C THR A 416 46.24 0.15 -5.77
N ASP A 417 45.59 1.17 -5.21
CA ASP A 417 46.16 2.00 -4.14
C ASP A 417 45.90 1.43 -2.74
N GLY A 418 44.83 0.65 -2.55
CA GLY A 418 44.43 0.10 -1.26
C GLY A 418 44.03 1.15 -0.22
N ASP A 419 43.77 2.40 -0.62
CA ASP A 419 43.44 3.49 0.31
C ASP A 419 41.95 3.50 0.67
N TYR A 420 41.55 2.59 1.56
CA TYR A 420 40.20 2.52 2.11
C TYR A 420 40.18 1.86 3.49
N THR A 421 39.12 2.12 4.26
CA THR A 421 38.77 1.28 5.41
C THR A 421 37.96 0.05 4.96
N ALA A 422 38.32 -1.13 5.46
CA ALA A 422 37.66 -2.37 5.06
C ALA A 422 36.22 -2.46 5.58
N THR A 423 36.00 -2.14 6.85
CA THR A 423 34.70 -2.30 7.53
C THR A 423 34.40 -1.15 8.49
N CYS A 424 33.14 -1.01 8.91
CA CYS A 424 32.73 -0.09 9.98
C CYS A 424 33.05 -0.62 11.40
N GLY A 425 33.64 -1.81 11.50
CA GLY A 425 33.99 -2.50 12.75
C GLY A 425 32.87 -3.40 13.29
N PRO A 426 33.13 -4.09 14.42
CA PRO A 426 32.20 -5.06 15.00
C PRO A 426 30.93 -4.41 15.59
N LEU A 427 29.93 -5.23 15.90
CA LEU A 427 28.78 -4.81 16.71
C LEU A 427 29.24 -4.19 18.04
N ARG A 428 28.55 -3.14 18.47
CA ARG A 428 28.78 -2.47 19.74
C ARG A 428 27.52 -2.49 20.60
N PRO A 429 27.66 -2.28 21.93
CA PRO A 429 26.51 -2.14 22.80
C PRO A 429 25.61 -0.98 22.36
N GLY A 430 24.32 -1.11 22.65
CA GLY A 430 23.37 -0.03 22.44
C GLY A 430 22.58 0.30 23.69
N THR A 431 21.84 1.40 23.63
CA THR A 431 20.93 1.85 24.68
C THR A 431 19.51 1.98 24.15
N ASN A 432 18.52 1.92 25.04
CA ASN A 432 17.13 2.18 24.68
C ASN A 432 16.45 2.93 25.83
N HIS A 433 15.75 4.01 25.53
CA HIS A 433 14.96 4.78 26.50
C HIS A 433 13.62 4.11 26.83
N MET A 434 13.20 3.13 26.02
CA MET A 434 11.99 2.35 26.23
C MET A 434 12.14 1.35 27.37
N THR A 435 11.03 0.96 27.98
CA THR A 435 10.99 -0.18 28.91
C THR A 435 11.57 -1.43 28.25
N PRO A 436 12.43 -2.21 28.94
CA PRO A 436 12.94 -3.46 28.41
C PRO A 436 11.81 -4.43 28.03
N LYS A 437 12.06 -5.25 27.01
CA LYS A 437 11.15 -6.35 26.68
C LYS A 437 11.04 -7.33 27.84
N THR A 438 9.82 -7.73 28.15
CA THR A 438 9.48 -8.69 29.22
C THR A 438 8.53 -9.81 28.76
N GLY A 439 7.84 -9.58 27.63
CA GLY A 439 6.86 -10.49 27.06
C GLY A 439 7.47 -11.63 26.27
N LYS A 440 6.64 -12.64 26.00
CA LYS A 440 6.93 -13.76 25.09
C LYS A 440 6.78 -13.31 23.64
N TYR A 441 7.10 -14.21 22.72
CA TYR A 441 6.91 -14.04 21.28
C TYR A 441 5.68 -14.83 20.84
N ARG A 442 4.70 -14.14 20.25
CA ARG A 442 3.53 -14.76 19.63
C ARG A 442 3.93 -15.36 18.28
N THR A 443 3.77 -16.67 18.16
CA THR A 443 4.02 -17.43 16.94
C THR A 443 2.79 -18.27 16.57
N THR A 444 2.79 -18.87 15.38
CA THR A 444 1.81 -19.86 14.92
C THR A 444 1.81 -21.13 15.78
N ARG A 445 2.89 -21.38 16.54
CA ARG A 445 2.99 -22.47 17.53
C ARG A 445 2.67 -22.04 18.96
N GLY A 446 2.06 -20.87 19.12
CA GLY A 446 1.74 -20.29 20.41
C GLY A 446 2.85 -19.39 20.93
N LEU A 447 3.00 -19.34 22.25
CA LEU A 447 3.68 -18.26 22.96
C LEU A 447 5.03 -18.74 23.50
N LEU A 448 6.13 -18.30 22.90
CA LEU A 448 7.47 -18.83 23.16
C LEU A 448 8.38 -17.82 23.84
N TYR A 449 9.31 -18.31 24.66
CA TYR A 449 10.48 -17.50 25.06
C TYR A 449 11.50 -17.46 23.93
N LEU A 450 12.36 -16.44 23.89
CA LEU A 450 13.30 -16.23 22.79
C LEU A 450 14.22 -17.45 22.54
N ASP A 451 14.82 -18.00 23.59
CA ASP A 451 15.70 -19.18 23.47
C ASP A 451 14.98 -20.38 22.85
N GLU A 452 13.73 -20.58 23.24
CA GLU A 452 12.88 -21.63 22.68
C GLU A 452 12.51 -21.32 21.22
N TYR A 453 12.13 -20.09 20.92
CA TYR A 453 11.79 -19.67 19.56
C TYR A 453 12.99 -19.89 18.61
N ASN A 454 14.16 -19.37 18.96
CA ASN A 454 15.40 -19.59 18.19
C ASN A 454 15.74 -21.07 18.01
N ARG A 455 15.61 -21.87 19.08
CA ARG A 455 15.87 -23.32 19.03
C ARG A 455 14.91 -24.03 18.06
N VAL A 456 13.62 -23.70 18.12
CA VAL A 456 12.61 -24.31 17.25
C VAL A 456 12.79 -23.85 15.81
N ALA A 457 13.07 -22.57 15.57
CA ALA A 457 13.34 -22.02 14.24
C ALA A 457 14.52 -22.72 13.54
N ARG A 458 15.66 -22.90 14.24
CA ARG A 458 16.82 -23.65 13.70
C ARG A 458 16.49 -25.11 13.36
N GLY A 459 15.58 -25.72 14.12
CA GLY A 459 15.17 -27.12 13.95
C GLY A 459 14.02 -27.31 12.96
N PHE A 460 13.49 -26.23 12.37
CA PHE A 460 12.32 -26.28 11.52
C PHE A 460 12.66 -25.91 10.07
N THR A 461 12.12 -26.70 9.15
CA THR A 461 12.10 -26.42 7.71
C THR A 461 10.70 -26.76 7.23
N PRO A 462 9.96 -25.84 6.60
CA PRO A 462 8.67 -26.14 6.01
C PRO A 462 8.80 -27.30 5.01
N LYS A 463 7.78 -28.17 4.93
CA LYS A 463 7.79 -29.35 4.05
C LYS A 463 8.20 -28.96 2.63
N VAL A 464 7.58 -27.93 2.05
CA VAL A 464 7.87 -27.47 0.67
C VAL A 464 9.29 -26.92 0.46
N CYS A 465 10.04 -26.69 1.53
CA CYS A 465 11.43 -26.24 1.52
C CYS A 465 12.44 -27.38 1.84
N GLU A 466 11.99 -28.61 2.08
CA GLU A 466 12.88 -29.77 2.25
C GLU A 466 13.74 -30.00 1.00
N ASP A 467 14.95 -30.58 1.17
CA ASP A 467 15.94 -30.77 0.09
C ASP A 467 15.37 -31.44 -1.16
N LYS A 468 14.41 -32.37 -1.00
CA LYS A 468 13.77 -33.07 -2.12
C LYS A 468 12.84 -32.19 -2.95
N PHE A 469 12.35 -31.07 -2.40
CA PHE A 469 11.37 -30.19 -3.04
C PHE A 469 11.91 -28.80 -3.36
N ARG A 470 12.91 -28.34 -2.60
CA ARG A 470 13.40 -26.96 -2.62
C ARG A 470 13.70 -26.43 -4.02
N PHE A 471 14.28 -27.27 -4.88
CA PHE A 471 14.68 -26.93 -6.26
C PHE A 471 13.66 -27.32 -7.32
N LEU A 472 12.46 -27.77 -6.93
CA LEU A 472 11.36 -28.04 -7.85
C LEU A 472 10.60 -26.74 -8.07
N ASP A 473 10.91 -26.06 -9.17
CA ASP A 473 10.17 -24.88 -9.61
C ASP A 473 8.99 -25.26 -10.53
N GLU A 474 8.19 -24.26 -10.89
CA GLU A 474 7.03 -24.48 -11.77
C GLU A 474 7.44 -24.89 -13.19
N THR A 475 8.68 -24.59 -13.61
CA THR A 475 9.24 -25.08 -14.87
C THR A 475 9.46 -26.59 -14.81
N TRP A 476 10.04 -27.09 -13.72
CA TRP A 476 10.21 -28.52 -13.49
C TRP A 476 8.86 -29.22 -13.38
N VAL A 477 7.92 -28.68 -12.60
CA VAL A 477 6.57 -29.25 -12.43
C VAL A 477 5.86 -29.37 -13.76
N LYS A 478 5.93 -28.35 -14.63
CA LYS A 478 5.33 -28.40 -15.98
C LYS A 478 5.68 -29.64 -16.79
N TYR A 479 6.91 -30.16 -16.65
CA TYR A 479 7.37 -31.36 -17.36
C TYR A 479 7.31 -32.65 -16.54
N ASN A 480 6.95 -32.57 -15.26
CA ASN A 480 6.96 -33.69 -14.31
C ASN A 480 5.68 -33.78 -13.47
N TYR A 481 4.60 -33.12 -13.89
CA TYR A 481 3.35 -33.01 -13.12
C TYR A 481 2.69 -34.36 -12.81
N ASP A 482 2.99 -35.38 -13.61
CA ASP A 482 2.50 -36.75 -13.47
C ASP A 482 3.39 -37.64 -12.59
N THR A 483 4.51 -37.09 -12.09
CA THR A 483 5.43 -37.82 -11.22
C THR A 483 4.93 -37.85 -9.77
N PRO A 484 5.23 -38.92 -9.00
CA PRO A 484 4.91 -38.97 -7.57
C PRO A 484 5.52 -37.82 -6.76
N LEU A 485 6.69 -37.31 -7.19
CA LEU A 485 7.38 -36.23 -6.48
C LEU A 485 6.68 -34.87 -6.66
N ALA A 486 6.19 -34.56 -7.87
CA ALA A 486 5.37 -33.38 -8.09
C ALA A 486 4.05 -33.48 -7.31
N ASP A 487 3.42 -34.66 -7.34
CA ASP A 487 2.19 -34.93 -6.60
C ASP A 487 2.37 -34.72 -5.08
N GLU A 488 3.48 -35.19 -4.52
CA GLU A 488 3.81 -34.99 -3.11
C GLU A 488 4.00 -33.51 -2.75
N LEU A 489 4.73 -32.74 -3.58
CA LEU A 489 4.92 -31.30 -3.39
C LEU A 489 3.60 -30.54 -3.36
N TYR A 490 2.72 -30.78 -4.35
CA TYR A 490 1.42 -30.12 -4.42
C TYR A 490 0.50 -30.52 -3.27
N ARG A 491 0.51 -31.81 -2.87
CA ARG A 491 -0.27 -32.26 -1.71
C ARG A 491 0.18 -31.63 -0.40
N ALA A 492 1.49 -31.37 -0.24
CA ALA A 492 2.00 -30.67 0.93
C ALA A 492 1.46 -29.24 1.00
N GLU A 493 1.42 -28.52 -0.13
CA GLU A 493 0.84 -27.17 -0.20
C GLU A 493 -0.68 -27.16 0.06
N GLN A 494 -1.39 -28.18 -0.44
CA GLN A 494 -2.84 -28.30 -0.35
C GLN A 494 -3.34 -28.85 1.00
N GLU A 495 -2.45 -29.21 1.94
CA GLU A 495 -2.80 -29.96 3.14
C GLU A 495 -3.87 -29.27 4.02
N GLU A 496 -3.77 -27.94 4.13
CA GLU A 496 -4.66 -27.06 4.87
C GLU A 496 -5.74 -26.42 4.00
N SER A 497 -5.78 -26.75 2.70
CA SER A 497 -6.79 -26.20 1.79
C SER A 497 -8.17 -26.79 2.10
N ARG A 498 -9.20 -25.94 2.13
CA ARG A 498 -10.58 -26.38 2.37
C ARG A 498 -11.17 -27.12 1.16
N THR A 499 -10.71 -26.82 -0.06
CA THR A 499 -11.25 -27.39 -1.30
C THR A 499 -10.29 -28.32 -2.04
N LEU A 500 -8.97 -28.12 -1.90
CA LEU A 500 -7.96 -28.80 -2.72
C LEU A 500 -7.18 -29.90 -2.00
N LYS A 501 -7.50 -30.20 -0.75
CA LYS A 501 -6.79 -31.24 0.02
C LYS A 501 -6.70 -32.56 -0.74
N GLY A 502 -5.49 -32.96 -1.09
CA GLY A 502 -5.19 -34.24 -1.74
C GLY A 502 -5.42 -34.28 -3.26
N LYS A 503 -5.62 -33.13 -3.93
CA LYS A 503 -5.81 -33.06 -5.39
C LYS A 503 -4.53 -33.32 -6.18
N GLY A 504 -3.38 -32.93 -5.63
CA GLY A 504 -2.07 -33.18 -6.21
C GLY A 504 -1.70 -32.27 -7.39
N ALA A 505 -0.65 -32.65 -8.12
CA ALA A 505 -0.03 -31.84 -9.18
C ALA A 505 -0.73 -31.95 -10.55
N GLY A 506 -1.65 -32.90 -10.71
CA GLY A 506 -2.47 -33.02 -11.92
C GLY A 506 -3.56 -31.95 -12.05
N LEU A 507 -3.76 -31.14 -11.00
CA LEU A 507 -4.80 -30.11 -10.94
C LEU A 507 -4.48 -28.97 -11.91
N LYS A 508 -5.38 -28.73 -12.86
CA LYS A 508 -5.32 -27.57 -13.74
C LYS A 508 -6.19 -26.46 -13.19
N ARG A 509 -5.87 -25.22 -13.54
CA ARG A 509 -6.71 -24.07 -13.20
C ARG A 509 -8.16 -24.21 -13.67
N ALA A 510 -8.39 -24.84 -14.82
CA ALA A 510 -9.73 -25.13 -15.33
C ALA A 510 -10.57 -26.07 -14.43
N ASP A 511 -9.91 -26.84 -13.56
CA ASP A 511 -10.55 -27.79 -12.64
C ASP A 511 -11.03 -27.12 -11.33
N LEU A 512 -10.62 -25.86 -11.07
CA LEU A 512 -10.96 -25.11 -9.85
C LEU A 512 -12.43 -24.62 -9.82
N GLY A 513 -13.16 -24.78 -10.93
CA GLY A 513 -14.50 -24.24 -11.13
C GLY A 513 -14.46 -22.77 -11.57
N ALA A 514 -15.47 -22.33 -12.34
CA ALA A 514 -15.63 -20.92 -12.61
C ALA A 514 -15.96 -20.19 -11.30
N PRO A 515 -15.45 -18.97 -11.06
CA PRO A 515 -15.94 -18.13 -9.97
C PRO A 515 -17.46 -18.05 -10.08
N THR A 516 -18.19 -18.15 -8.97
CA THR A 516 -19.65 -18.17 -9.06
C THR A 516 -20.13 -16.92 -9.80
N SER A 517 -20.81 -17.15 -10.93
CA SER A 517 -21.32 -16.10 -11.80
C SER A 517 -22.37 -15.25 -11.07
N PRO A 518 -22.63 -14.02 -11.54
CA PRO A 518 -23.40 -13.01 -10.80
C PRO A 518 -24.80 -13.54 -10.47
N ILE A 519 -25.22 -13.38 -9.22
CA ILE A 519 -26.64 -13.49 -8.87
C ILE A 519 -27.37 -12.45 -9.74
N ALA A 520 -28.28 -12.92 -10.59
CA ALA A 520 -29.05 -12.05 -11.48
C ALA A 520 -29.75 -10.96 -10.65
N SER A 521 -29.48 -9.70 -10.94
CA SER A 521 -30.21 -8.57 -10.34
C SER A 521 -31.64 -8.56 -10.90
N ASP A 522 -32.64 -8.57 -10.02
CA ASP A 522 -34.02 -8.37 -10.42
C ASP A 522 -34.17 -7.00 -11.13
N PRO A 523 -34.96 -6.91 -12.22
CA PRO A 523 -35.16 -5.66 -12.93
C PRO A 523 -35.86 -4.61 -12.06
N LEU A 524 -35.44 -3.35 -12.20
CA LEU A 524 -36.06 -2.20 -11.50
C LEU A 524 -37.58 -2.15 -11.72
N PRO A 525 -38.39 -2.08 -10.65
CA PRO A 525 -39.81 -1.81 -10.80
C PRO A 525 -40.04 -0.31 -11.03
N GLY A 526 -40.75 0.03 -12.10
CA GLY A 526 -41.20 1.40 -12.38
C GLY A 526 -40.27 2.24 -13.27
N ASN A 527 -40.47 3.56 -13.27
CA ASN A 527 -39.80 4.50 -14.17
C ASN A 527 -38.35 4.78 -13.71
N SER A 528 -37.36 4.18 -14.38
CA SER A 528 -35.93 4.29 -14.05
C SER A 528 -35.38 5.73 -14.06
N VAL A 529 -36.06 6.67 -14.73
CA VAL A 529 -35.71 8.11 -14.71
C VAL A 529 -35.94 8.71 -13.32
N ILE A 530 -36.95 8.26 -12.59
CA ILE A 530 -37.26 8.75 -11.24
C ILE A 530 -36.17 8.34 -10.25
N LEU A 531 -35.71 7.09 -10.35
CA LEU A 531 -34.60 6.60 -9.55
C LEU A 531 -33.27 7.23 -9.95
N HIS A 532 -33.06 7.55 -11.24
CA HIS A 532 -31.92 8.38 -11.66
C HIS A 532 -31.94 9.77 -11.01
N GLY A 533 -33.11 10.41 -10.88
CA GLY A 533 -33.23 11.67 -10.12
C GLY A 533 -32.83 11.52 -8.65
N LEU A 534 -33.17 10.38 -8.03
CA LEU A 534 -32.76 10.05 -6.67
C LEU A 534 -31.24 9.81 -6.57
N ALA A 535 -30.64 9.14 -7.55
CA ALA A 535 -29.18 8.94 -7.63
C ALA A 535 -28.43 10.28 -7.72
N ILE A 536 -28.94 11.23 -8.51
CA ILE A 536 -28.36 12.57 -8.62
C ILE A 536 -28.43 13.32 -7.29
N LYS A 537 -29.58 13.25 -6.60
CA LYS A 537 -29.78 13.98 -5.33
C LYS A 537 -29.19 13.30 -4.11
N LYS A 538 -28.92 11.99 -4.18
CA LYS A 538 -28.44 11.11 -3.10
C LYS A 538 -29.42 10.95 -1.93
N LEU A 539 -30.11 12.02 -1.53
CA LEU A 539 -31.18 12.04 -0.55
C LEU A 539 -32.19 13.14 -0.94
N GLY A 540 -33.47 12.82 -1.07
CA GLY A 540 -34.47 13.82 -1.46
C GLY A 540 -35.91 13.41 -1.21
N THR A 541 -36.77 14.39 -0.90
CA THR A 541 -38.22 14.16 -0.84
C THR A 541 -38.80 14.02 -2.25
N ALA A 542 -39.98 13.42 -2.39
CA ALA A 542 -40.64 13.28 -3.69
C ALA A 542 -40.83 14.64 -4.38
N ALA A 543 -41.12 15.71 -3.63
CA ALA A 543 -41.23 17.07 -4.17
C ALA A 543 -39.89 17.59 -4.75
N VAL A 544 -38.76 17.30 -4.09
CA VAL A 544 -37.44 17.68 -4.59
C VAL A 544 -37.10 16.92 -5.87
N ILE A 545 -37.37 15.61 -5.91
CA ILE A 545 -37.10 14.78 -7.10
C ILE A 545 -38.02 15.18 -8.26
N ALA A 546 -39.30 15.45 -8.00
CA ALA A 546 -40.25 15.97 -8.98
C ALA A 546 -39.78 17.31 -9.58
N ASN A 547 -39.27 18.22 -8.75
CA ASN A 547 -38.74 19.49 -9.22
C ASN A 547 -37.46 19.31 -10.07
N VAL A 548 -36.58 18.35 -9.73
CA VAL A 548 -35.37 18.06 -10.51
C VAL A 548 -35.71 17.49 -11.89
N LEU A 549 -36.69 16.58 -11.94
CA LEU A 549 -37.02 15.84 -13.16
C LEU A 549 -38.11 16.50 -13.99
N GLY A 550 -38.86 17.45 -13.44
CA GLY A 550 -39.97 18.11 -14.12
C GLY A 550 -41.20 17.23 -14.31
N VAL A 551 -41.40 16.25 -13.44
CA VAL A 551 -42.54 15.30 -13.46
C VAL A 551 -43.48 15.55 -12.27
N GLY A 552 -44.68 14.97 -12.31
CA GLY A 552 -45.69 15.15 -11.26
C GLY A 552 -45.26 14.52 -9.92
N ALA A 553 -45.52 15.20 -8.80
CA ALA A 553 -45.16 14.71 -7.46
C ALA A 553 -45.83 13.37 -7.11
N ASP A 554 -47.05 13.12 -7.60
CA ASP A 554 -47.79 11.88 -7.37
C ASP A 554 -47.16 10.68 -8.11
N GLU A 555 -46.63 10.91 -9.32
CA GLU A 555 -45.90 9.90 -10.10
C GLU A 555 -44.58 9.54 -9.41
N VAL A 556 -43.85 10.54 -8.93
CA VAL A 556 -42.60 10.36 -8.19
C VAL A 556 -42.82 9.61 -6.89
N THR A 557 -43.85 9.99 -6.12
CA THR A 557 -44.18 9.31 -4.87
C THR A 557 -44.50 7.84 -5.13
N SER A 558 -45.33 7.55 -6.13
CA SER A 558 -45.70 6.17 -6.50
C SER A 558 -44.49 5.32 -6.90
N ALA A 559 -43.56 5.88 -7.69
CA ALA A 559 -42.36 5.17 -8.13
C ALA A 559 -41.34 4.96 -7.00
N LEU A 560 -41.18 5.95 -6.12
CA LEU A 560 -40.31 5.84 -4.95
C LEU A 560 -40.86 4.84 -3.92
N ASP A 561 -42.17 4.81 -3.70
CA ASP A 561 -42.82 3.81 -2.84
C ASP A 561 -42.66 2.40 -3.39
N ALA A 562 -42.78 2.21 -4.71
CA ALA A 562 -42.52 0.92 -5.36
C ALA A 562 -41.04 0.49 -5.25
N ALA A 563 -40.10 1.42 -5.34
CA ALA A 563 -38.69 1.16 -5.13
C ALA A 563 -38.38 0.81 -3.66
N VAL A 564 -39.07 1.43 -2.70
CA VAL A 564 -38.99 1.04 -1.28
C VAL A 564 -39.55 -0.36 -1.06
N ALA A 565 -40.73 -0.65 -1.61
CA ALA A 565 -41.38 -1.95 -1.49
C ALA A 565 -40.55 -3.11 -2.08
N SER A 566 -39.73 -2.82 -3.10
CA SER A 566 -38.83 -3.77 -3.76
C SER A 566 -37.40 -3.76 -3.23
N GLY A 567 -37.09 -2.95 -2.21
CA GLY A 567 -35.76 -2.89 -1.60
C GLY A 567 -34.71 -2.10 -2.39
N HIS A 568 -35.09 -1.40 -3.45
CA HIS A 568 -34.21 -0.54 -4.26
C HIS A 568 -34.07 0.89 -3.70
N ALA A 569 -34.95 1.30 -2.80
CA ALA A 569 -34.86 2.56 -2.08
C ALA A 569 -35.21 2.37 -0.60
N VAL A 570 -34.83 3.33 0.24
CA VAL A 570 -35.19 3.41 1.65
C VAL A 570 -35.65 4.81 2.00
N VAL A 571 -36.54 4.90 3.00
CA VAL A 571 -36.98 6.16 3.58
C VAL A 571 -36.06 6.50 4.76
N VAL A 572 -35.42 7.67 4.69
CA VAL A 572 -34.61 8.25 5.75
C VAL A 572 -35.30 9.52 6.22
N LYS A 573 -35.96 9.45 7.39
CA LYS A 573 -36.91 10.48 7.88
C LYS A 573 -38.07 10.68 6.89
N ASP A 574 -38.11 11.83 6.20
CA ASP A 574 -39.16 12.19 5.23
C ASP A 574 -38.62 12.23 3.77
N ALA A 575 -37.41 11.73 3.56
CA ALA A 575 -36.73 11.72 2.26
C ALA A 575 -36.36 10.30 1.84
N PHE A 576 -36.18 10.10 0.54
CA PHE A 576 -35.80 8.82 -0.05
C PHE A 576 -34.30 8.80 -0.35
N MET A 577 -33.71 7.61 -0.33
CA MET A 577 -32.33 7.33 -0.74
C MET A 577 -32.29 5.96 -1.44
N LEU A 578 -31.45 5.79 -2.45
CA LEU A 578 -31.24 4.48 -3.06
C LEU A 578 -30.52 3.54 -2.11
N THR A 579 -30.92 2.27 -2.11
CA THR A 579 -30.09 1.21 -1.53
C THR A 579 -28.96 0.85 -2.50
N PRO A 580 -27.92 0.12 -2.05
CA PRO A 580 -26.92 -0.43 -2.97
C PRO A 580 -27.53 -1.25 -4.12
N ALA A 581 -28.57 -2.05 -3.84
CA ALA A 581 -29.30 -2.79 -4.87
C ALA A 581 -29.98 -1.85 -5.89
N GLY A 582 -30.58 -0.74 -5.43
CA GLY A 582 -31.14 0.28 -6.31
C GLY A 582 -30.10 0.97 -7.19
N GLN A 583 -28.91 1.25 -6.64
CA GLN A 583 -27.81 1.82 -7.41
C GLN A 583 -27.29 0.84 -8.47
N GLN A 584 -27.07 -0.43 -8.10
CA GLN A 584 -26.61 -1.46 -9.03
C GLN A 584 -27.62 -1.72 -10.16
N ALA A 585 -28.91 -1.73 -9.84
CA ALA A 585 -29.96 -1.92 -10.83
C ALA A 585 -30.06 -0.71 -11.79
N LEU A 586 -29.77 0.51 -11.33
CA LEU A 586 -29.61 1.68 -12.20
C LEU A 586 -28.36 1.60 -13.07
N ASP A 587 -27.22 1.17 -12.52
CA ASP A 587 -25.97 1.04 -13.26
C ASP A 587 -26.11 0.00 -14.38
N THR A 588 -26.87 -1.06 -14.14
CA THR A 588 -27.26 -2.07 -15.15
C THR A 588 -28.22 -1.48 -16.20
N ALA A 589 -29.11 -0.58 -15.81
CA ALA A 589 -30.07 0.05 -16.71
C ALA A 589 -29.47 1.17 -17.57
N TYR A 590 -28.46 1.90 -17.07
CA TYR A 590 -27.90 3.08 -17.73
C TYR A 590 -27.37 2.86 -19.15
N PRO A 591 -26.68 1.74 -19.48
CA PRO A 591 -26.26 1.46 -20.85
C PRO A 591 -27.42 1.54 -21.84
N THR A 592 -28.57 0.96 -21.49
CA THR A 592 -29.79 0.94 -22.32
C THR A 592 -30.56 2.25 -22.23
N MET A 593 -30.75 2.77 -21.01
CA MET A 593 -31.58 3.95 -20.72
C MET A 593 -31.12 5.21 -21.47
N PHE A 594 -29.81 5.39 -21.64
CA PHE A 594 -29.23 6.54 -22.34
C PHE A 594 -28.49 6.15 -23.62
N ALA A 595 -28.74 4.95 -24.17
CA ALA A 595 -28.07 4.45 -25.37
C ALA A 595 -28.23 5.43 -26.56
N ASP A 596 -29.45 5.94 -26.76
CA ASP A 596 -29.77 6.84 -27.86
C ASP A 596 -29.06 8.18 -27.72
N LEU A 597 -28.97 8.73 -26.50
CA LEU A 597 -28.23 9.97 -26.22
C LEU A 597 -26.72 9.79 -26.44
N ARG A 598 -26.14 8.68 -25.95
CA ARG A 598 -24.71 8.38 -26.14
C ARG A 598 -24.35 8.12 -27.60
N SER A 599 -25.29 7.61 -28.38
CA SER A 599 -25.11 7.37 -29.82
C SER A 599 -25.36 8.62 -30.66
N ASN A 600 -25.95 9.67 -30.06
CA ASN A 600 -26.20 10.94 -30.73
C ASN A 600 -24.94 11.83 -30.68
N SER A 601 -24.18 11.85 -31.77
CA SER A 601 -22.95 12.64 -31.87
C SER A 601 -23.14 14.14 -31.65
N ALA A 602 -24.32 14.69 -32.00
CA ALA A 602 -24.62 16.11 -31.74
C ALA A 602 -24.82 16.37 -30.23
N PHE A 603 -25.44 15.44 -29.52
CA PHE A 603 -25.58 15.51 -28.06
C PHE A 603 -24.22 15.38 -27.35
N VAL A 604 -23.41 14.39 -27.73
CA VAL A 604 -22.06 14.21 -27.17
C VAL A 604 -21.20 15.46 -27.42
N SER A 605 -21.23 16.00 -28.64
CA SER A 605 -20.49 17.23 -28.96
C SER A 605 -20.99 18.44 -28.17
N ALA A 606 -22.29 18.52 -27.86
CA ALA A 606 -22.84 19.57 -27.01
C ALA A 606 -22.42 19.39 -25.54
N TYR A 607 -22.36 18.15 -25.06
CA TYR A 607 -21.88 17.80 -23.73
C TYR A 607 -20.41 18.17 -23.55
N ASP A 608 -19.55 17.83 -24.51
CA ASP A 608 -18.12 18.18 -24.45
C ASP A 608 -17.89 19.69 -24.41
N ARG A 609 -18.70 20.47 -25.15
CA ARG A 609 -18.67 21.94 -25.08
C ARG A 609 -19.15 22.45 -23.73
N PHE A 610 -20.20 21.83 -23.17
CA PHE A 610 -20.69 22.18 -21.84
C PHE A 610 -19.66 21.88 -20.74
N GLU A 611 -18.87 20.81 -20.84
CA GLU A 611 -17.81 20.52 -19.87
C GLU A 611 -16.69 21.58 -19.84
N VAL A 612 -16.42 22.25 -20.97
CA VAL A 612 -15.51 23.42 -20.99
C VAL A 612 -16.08 24.54 -20.14
N VAL A 613 -17.36 24.88 -20.34
CA VAL A 613 -18.07 25.90 -19.57
C VAL A 613 -18.14 25.52 -18.08
N ASN A 614 -18.37 24.25 -17.75
CA ASN A 614 -18.39 23.73 -16.38
C ASN A 614 -17.05 23.90 -15.66
N ARG A 615 -15.93 23.72 -16.36
CA ARG A 615 -14.60 23.95 -15.78
C ARG A 615 -14.37 25.43 -15.49
N ASP A 616 -14.78 26.31 -16.39
CA ASP A 616 -14.63 27.75 -16.21
C ASP A 616 -15.52 28.25 -15.04
N LEU A 617 -16.72 27.69 -14.90
CA LEU A 617 -17.60 27.95 -13.76
C LEU A 617 -16.96 27.54 -12.42
N LYS A 618 -16.37 26.35 -12.35
CA LYS A 618 -15.66 25.88 -11.13
C LYS A 618 -14.51 26.81 -10.75
N GLN A 619 -13.79 27.33 -11.75
CA GLN A 619 -12.74 28.30 -11.50
C GLN A 619 -13.32 29.61 -10.97
N LEU A 620 -14.42 30.12 -11.55
CA LEU A 620 -15.08 31.34 -11.06
C LEU A 620 -15.60 31.19 -9.62
N ILE A 621 -16.17 30.03 -9.26
CA ILE A 621 -16.58 29.75 -7.87
C ILE A 621 -15.35 29.76 -6.94
N THR A 622 -14.21 29.24 -7.40
CA THR A 622 -12.98 29.27 -6.61
C THR A 622 -12.43 30.70 -6.46
N ASP A 623 -12.47 31.49 -7.54
CA ASP A 623 -12.10 32.90 -7.55
C ASP A 623 -13.06 33.72 -6.65
N TRP A 624 -14.34 33.35 -6.59
CA TRP A 624 -15.32 33.99 -5.71
C TRP A 624 -15.01 33.72 -4.24
N GLN A 625 -14.62 32.48 -3.90
CA GLN A 625 -14.31 32.07 -2.53
C GLN A 625 -12.95 32.55 -2.03
N THR A 626 -12.04 32.96 -2.93
CA THR A 626 -10.65 33.25 -2.57
C THR A 626 -10.05 34.40 -3.37
N ILE A 627 -9.22 35.20 -2.71
CA ILE A 627 -8.48 36.31 -3.32
C ILE A 627 -6.97 36.13 -3.08
N GLU A 628 -6.15 36.59 -4.01
CA GLU A 628 -4.69 36.57 -3.87
C GLU A 628 -4.18 37.92 -3.33
N ILE A 629 -3.52 37.88 -2.17
CA ILE A 629 -2.92 39.05 -1.53
C ILE A 629 -1.44 38.77 -1.34
N ALA A 630 -0.59 39.60 -1.97
CA ALA A 630 0.88 39.49 -1.89
C ALA A 630 1.42 38.07 -2.21
N GLY A 631 0.85 37.40 -3.21
CA GLY A 631 1.27 36.06 -3.62
C GLY A 631 0.69 34.92 -2.79
N THR A 632 -0.21 35.20 -1.84
CA THR A 632 -0.85 34.20 -0.98
C THR A 632 -2.36 34.20 -1.19
N ARG A 633 -2.94 33.01 -1.40
CA ARG A 633 -4.37 32.82 -1.57
C ARG A 633 -5.07 32.77 -0.21
N VAL A 634 -6.01 33.67 0.03
CA VAL A 634 -6.80 33.78 1.27
C VAL A 634 -8.30 33.73 0.97
N PRO A 635 -9.17 33.37 1.94
CA PRO A 635 -10.62 33.44 1.75
C PRO A 635 -11.06 34.87 1.37
N ASN A 636 -11.95 34.98 0.38
CA ASN A 636 -12.57 36.25 0.03
C ASN A 636 -13.62 36.59 1.09
N ASP A 637 -13.48 37.75 1.72
CA ASP A 637 -14.43 38.25 2.72
C ASP A 637 -15.49 39.19 2.12
N HIS A 638 -15.50 39.32 0.78
CA HIS A 638 -16.41 40.16 0.00
C HIS A 638 -16.37 41.65 0.38
N SER A 639 -15.24 42.11 0.94
CA SER A 639 -15.02 43.53 1.24
C SER A 639 -14.58 44.34 0.02
N ASN A 640 -14.07 43.66 -1.03
CA ASN A 640 -13.62 44.28 -2.28
C ASN A 640 -14.70 44.17 -3.37
N LYS A 641 -15.58 45.17 -3.41
CA LYS A 641 -16.70 45.20 -4.36
C LYS A 641 -16.28 45.16 -5.83
N ASP A 642 -15.17 45.79 -6.21
CA ASP A 642 -14.70 45.81 -7.60
C ASP A 642 -14.25 44.41 -8.06
N TYR A 643 -13.69 43.61 -7.16
CA TYR A 643 -13.30 42.23 -7.43
C TYR A 643 -14.52 41.33 -7.58
N ASP A 644 -15.49 41.46 -6.66
CA ASP A 644 -16.73 40.68 -6.68
C ASP A 644 -17.58 41.01 -7.92
N ASP A 645 -17.78 42.30 -8.23
CA ASP A 645 -18.50 42.75 -9.43
C ASP A 645 -17.82 42.20 -10.71
N GLY A 646 -16.48 42.17 -10.75
CA GLY A 646 -15.72 41.58 -11.86
C GLY A 646 -15.89 40.06 -12.02
N ILE A 647 -16.18 39.33 -10.94
CA ILE A 647 -16.51 37.90 -11.01
C ILE A 647 -17.95 37.72 -11.49
N ILE A 648 -18.89 38.54 -11.01
CA ILE A 648 -20.29 38.52 -11.43
C ILE A 648 -20.40 38.82 -12.95
N ASP A 649 -19.67 39.80 -13.47
CA ASP A 649 -19.61 40.09 -14.91
C ASP A 649 -19.12 38.88 -15.73
N ARG A 650 -18.11 38.17 -15.22
CA ARG A 650 -17.58 36.94 -15.85
C ARG A 650 -18.59 35.80 -15.77
N LEU A 651 -19.35 35.69 -14.68
CA LEU A 651 -20.45 34.74 -14.54
C LEU A 651 -21.58 35.03 -15.53
N GLY A 652 -21.92 36.30 -15.75
CA GLY A 652 -22.88 36.71 -16.79
C GLY A 652 -22.44 36.29 -18.19
N THR A 653 -21.17 36.54 -18.53
CA THR A 653 -20.59 36.06 -19.81
C THR A 653 -20.62 34.53 -19.93
N LEU A 654 -20.32 33.83 -18.83
CA LEU A 654 -20.36 32.37 -18.79
C LEU A 654 -21.79 31.83 -18.92
N HIS A 655 -22.76 32.53 -18.35
CA HIS A 655 -24.17 32.19 -18.43
C HIS A 655 -24.65 32.17 -19.87
N GLU A 656 -24.35 33.20 -20.67
CA GLU A 656 -24.68 33.24 -22.11
C GLU A 656 -24.10 32.04 -22.88
N GLN A 657 -22.88 31.62 -22.54
CA GLN A 657 -22.25 30.44 -23.14
C GLN A 657 -22.91 29.14 -22.68
N ALA A 658 -23.30 29.05 -21.41
CA ALA A 658 -24.00 27.91 -20.83
C ALA A 658 -25.40 27.75 -21.44
N GLU A 659 -26.14 28.83 -21.71
CA GLU A 659 -27.47 28.78 -22.33
C GLU A 659 -27.43 28.09 -23.70
N GLY A 660 -26.46 28.43 -24.54
CA GLY A 660 -26.29 27.80 -25.86
C GLY A 660 -25.99 26.30 -25.76
N GLY A 661 -25.14 25.90 -24.81
CA GLY A 661 -24.80 24.49 -24.55
C GLY A 661 -25.98 23.69 -23.99
N LEU A 662 -26.65 24.24 -22.97
CA LEU A 662 -27.81 23.62 -22.33
C LEU A 662 -29.01 23.52 -23.27
N GLY A 663 -29.24 24.51 -24.14
CA GLY A 663 -30.29 24.44 -25.16
C GLY A 663 -30.07 23.28 -26.14
N ALA A 664 -28.83 23.05 -26.57
CA ALA A 664 -28.48 21.93 -27.43
C ALA A 664 -28.62 20.56 -26.74
N LEU A 665 -28.37 20.49 -25.43
CA LEU A 665 -28.57 19.30 -24.61
C LEU A 665 -30.05 19.05 -24.30
N ALA A 666 -30.84 20.11 -24.12
CA ALA A 666 -32.26 20.05 -23.82
C ALA A 666 -33.11 19.58 -25.01
N ALA A 667 -32.64 19.77 -26.25
CA ALA A 667 -33.38 19.35 -27.43
C ALA A 667 -33.65 17.82 -27.48
N PRO A 668 -32.67 16.93 -27.25
CA PRO A 668 -32.91 15.49 -27.14
C PRO A 668 -33.27 15.01 -25.71
N GLU A 669 -33.04 15.80 -24.67
CA GLU A 669 -33.39 15.47 -23.27
C GLU A 669 -34.07 16.68 -22.58
N PRO A 670 -35.39 16.85 -22.78
CA PRO A 670 -36.12 18.07 -22.39
C PRO A 670 -36.01 18.46 -20.91
N ARG A 671 -35.80 17.50 -20.00
CA ARG A 671 -35.65 17.82 -18.57
C ARG A 671 -34.46 18.75 -18.28
N LEU A 672 -33.46 18.79 -19.17
CA LEU A 672 -32.28 19.63 -18.99
C LEU A 672 -32.57 21.12 -19.18
N ALA A 673 -33.67 21.51 -19.85
CA ALA A 673 -34.06 22.91 -20.01
C ALA A 673 -34.27 23.63 -18.67
N ARG A 674 -34.64 22.89 -17.61
CA ARG A 674 -34.83 23.42 -16.25
C ARG A 674 -33.54 23.96 -15.64
N TYR A 675 -32.37 23.50 -16.09
CA TYR A 675 -31.10 24.01 -15.58
C TYR A 675 -30.82 25.42 -16.11
N THR A 676 -31.27 25.75 -17.31
CA THR A 676 -31.18 27.12 -17.85
C THR A 676 -31.96 28.11 -16.97
N GLU A 677 -33.22 27.79 -16.64
CA GLU A 677 -34.06 28.62 -15.76
C GLU A 677 -33.42 28.83 -14.38
N ARG A 678 -32.84 27.77 -13.81
CA ARG A 678 -32.21 27.83 -12.47
C ARG A 678 -30.90 28.60 -12.47
N LEU A 679 -30.11 28.50 -13.53
CA LEU A 679 -28.88 29.28 -13.68
C LEU A 679 -29.19 30.76 -13.85
N LEU A 680 -30.22 31.10 -14.62
CA LEU A 680 -30.66 32.49 -14.79
C LEU A 680 -31.12 33.07 -13.46
N ALA A 681 -32.00 32.37 -12.73
CA ALA A 681 -32.47 32.83 -11.43
C ALA A 681 -31.34 32.98 -10.39
N ALA A 682 -30.30 32.14 -10.45
CA ALA A 682 -29.13 32.27 -9.58
C ALA A 682 -28.28 33.49 -9.94
N LEU A 683 -28.08 33.74 -11.24
CA LEU A 683 -27.36 34.92 -11.72
C LEU A 683 -28.10 36.22 -11.36
N GLU A 684 -29.41 36.30 -11.59
CA GLU A 684 -30.23 37.47 -11.21
C GLU A 684 -30.08 37.80 -9.71
N LYS A 685 -30.10 36.79 -8.85
CA LYS A 685 -29.91 36.96 -7.40
C LYS A 685 -28.49 37.40 -7.03
N ALA A 686 -27.48 36.85 -7.71
CA ALA A 686 -26.10 37.27 -7.53
C ALA A 686 -25.91 38.74 -7.93
N GLU A 687 -26.50 39.18 -9.04
CA GLU A 687 -26.49 40.58 -9.50
C GLU A 687 -27.25 41.53 -8.56
N GLU A 688 -28.29 41.03 -7.88
CA GLU A 688 -29.01 41.77 -6.82
C GLU A 688 -28.24 41.84 -5.48
N GLY A 689 -27.09 41.18 -5.38
CA GLY A 689 -26.20 41.21 -4.22
C GLY A 689 -26.42 40.09 -3.21
N GLU A 690 -27.20 39.06 -3.53
CA GLU A 690 -27.31 37.83 -2.71
C GLU A 690 -26.08 36.93 -2.95
N THR A 691 -25.00 37.23 -2.22
CA THR A 691 -23.67 36.61 -2.38
C THR A 691 -23.63 35.08 -2.26
N GLU A 692 -24.65 34.47 -1.64
CA GLU A 692 -24.78 33.03 -1.48
C GLU A 692 -25.27 32.29 -2.74
N PHE A 693 -25.61 33.02 -3.80
CA PHE A 693 -26.06 32.48 -5.09
C PHE A 693 -24.95 32.38 -6.15
N VAL A 694 -23.72 32.77 -5.80
CA VAL A 694 -22.47 32.46 -6.53
C VAL A 694 -21.80 31.26 -5.90
#